data_AF-A0A1X2AR27-F1
#
_entry.id   AF-A0A1X2AR27-F1
#
_cell.length_a   1.000
_cell.length_b   1.000
_cell.length_c   1.000
_cell.angle_alpha   90.00
_cell.angle_beta   90.00
_cell.angle_gamma   90.00
#
_symmetry.space_group_name_H-M   'P 1'
#
loop_
_entity.id
_entity.type
_entity.pdbx_description
1 polymer ?
#
loop_
_entity_poly.entity_id
_entity_poly.type
_entity_poly.pdbx_seq_one_letter_code
_entity_poly.pdbx_strand_id
1 'polypeptide(L)'
;MDDPLIDQDDAEKRIADLEHQLADRKRFAAQSPSRQFVASAAPPSTKQMMKYTYVLMFGGIASLGAMYMALFLVGALVGSDNVMTVGGTVVFIAFFLLAMPAYAAFQRRVNRAKKVLIDVGDTSLTVSARPGDVFPFGDAKLGNWTLPGYGGTSKGAALHLHSGGHRFVVGGQDRRIAPETPLEAPAVDAVDASMGAAEFDDLLAIVGRSRGLDVPAPAPGQPTRCLLVPNPARMYSSSFFGMFKNTATALRLNANPPQASLAIDVADDAISVVDVASRARIASASPEHVTATPGASTRSMPYAGTVTSPVLVVRVADSAPLTIGCPDFAGPPQASWSGRTKLTYRFSWRGEVAQEDEPAFVVSDVDWLTLVEKFDLAPRLEDRAGPDASAAVTPLARPKRKLWIYGVIFAVVMFVVAPAMMFVASNIWNKQQLKADQLKADRERPFALPFTDLRAPHGVAVDAAGNVYVTDTHTNRVLKLAAGSGIQTVLPFTGLDMCDNNIEASVGGVAVDAAGNVYVADSCHNQVVKLAAGSSTQTVLPFRGLRFPEGVAVDGAGNVYVVDHGDGRIMKLPAGAHTSTLLPTSGLGAAPDGDVVVDAAGNVYAGFSKSRYRGQSDKYVLKLAPGPSAWTRLPSAPDNSGKGFSSGEQDLAVDTAGNLYAFTGLAGGLLKLPPGSDTWIELRGAPPFIDPLGLAVDPGGNSVYVTDHVGSRATGGGLPWEDDDAHGLVLKLPAG
;
A
#
# COMPACT_ATOMS: atom_id res chain seq x y z
N MET A 1 1.51 53.74 23.58
CA MET A 1 1.48 54.56 22.36
C MET A 1 2.67 54.10 21.58
N ASP A 2 2.50 53.08 20.74
CA ASP A 2 3.50 52.64 19.77
C ASP A 2 2.76 52.02 18.58
N ASP A 3 3.17 52.49 17.42
CA ASP A 3 2.53 52.51 16.10
C ASP A 3 2.81 51.21 15.33
N PRO A 4 1.85 50.57 14.63
CA PRO A 4 2.19 49.50 13.70
C PRO A 4 2.50 50.11 12.33
N LEU A 5 3.75 49.94 11.88
CA LEU A 5 4.18 50.22 10.51
C LEU A 5 3.21 49.61 9.50
N ILE A 6 2.47 50.45 8.78
CA ILE A 6 1.76 50.10 7.56
C ILE A 6 2.80 50.12 6.43
N ASP A 7 2.99 48.95 5.83
CA ASP A 7 3.85 48.70 4.67
C ASP A 7 3.38 49.57 3.48
N GLN A 8 4.09 50.69 3.23
CA GLN A 8 3.76 51.67 2.18
C GLN A 8 3.91 51.09 0.76
N ASP A 9 4.68 50.00 0.58
CA ASP A 9 4.96 49.40 -0.73
C ASP A 9 3.75 48.71 -1.37
N ASP A 10 2.73 48.31 -0.58
CA ASP A 10 1.55 47.60 -1.09
C ASP A 10 0.43 48.59 -1.52
N ALA A 11 0.44 49.82 -1.00
CA ALA A 11 -0.51 50.86 -1.36
C ALA A 11 -0.19 51.48 -2.73
N GLU A 12 1.08 51.78 -3.01
CA GLU A 12 1.49 52.32 -4.32
C GLU A 12 1.28 51.31 -5.45
N LYS A 13 1.51 50.02 -5.19
CA LYS A 13 1.21 48.95 -6.15
C LYS A 13 -0.28 48.85 -6.48
N ARG A 14 -1.14 48.98 -5.46
CA ARG A 14 -2.60 48.97 -5.64
C ARG A 14 -3.10 50.19 -6.41
N ILE A 15 -2.50 51.36 -6.18
CA ILE A 15 -2.83 52.58 -6.91
C ILE A 15 -2.39 52.46 -8.37
N ALA A 16 -1.18 51.96 -8.64
CA ALA A 16 -0.70 51.72 -10.00
C ALA A 16 -1.56 50.68 -10.76
N ASP A 17 -1.99 49.60 -10.10
CA ASP A 17 -2.91 48.61 -10.68
C ASP A 17 -4.30 49.21 -10.96
N LEU A 18 -4.81 50.07 -10.07
CA LEU A 18 -6.08 50.77 -10.25
C LEU A 18 -6.01 51.81 -11.39
N GLU A 19 -4.92 52.55 -11.50
CA GLU A 19 -4.70 53.51 -12.59
C GLU A 19 -4.52 52.81 -13.94
N HIS A 20 -3.83 51.67 -13.98
CA HIS A 20 -3.76 50.84 -15.18
C HIS A 20 -5.14 50.31 -15.59
N GLN A 21 -5.93 49.82 -14.63
CA GLN A 21 -7.32 49.39 -14.89
C GLN A 21 -8.24 50.53 -15.31
N LEU A 22 -8.02 51.75 -14.80
CA LEU A 22 -8.79 52.94 -15.17
C LEU A 22 -8.41 53.44 -16.57
N ALA A 23 -7.12 53.38 -16.92
CA ALA A 23 -6.61 53.70 -18.25
C ALA A 23 -7.10 52.70 -19.31
N ASP A 24 -7.13 51.41 -18.98
CA ASP A 24 -7.72 50.38 -19.83
C ASP A 24 -9.22 50.62 -20.01
N ARG A 25 -9.97 50.89 -18.93
CA ARG A 25 -11.40 51.26 -19.02
C ARG A 25 -11.66 52.48 -19.90
N LYS A 26 -10.80 53.50 -19.84
CA LYS A 26 -10.93 54.71 -20.68
C LYS A 26 -10.57 54.46 -22.15
N ARG A 27 -9.66 53.53 -22.45
CA ARG A 27 -9.38 53.10 -23.84
C ARG A 27 -10.53 52.27 -24.42
N PHE A 28 -11.16 51.41 -23.63
CA PHE A 28 -12.34 50.64 -24.04
C PHE A 28 -13.59 51.51 -24.28
N ALA A 29 -13.71 52.65 -23.61
CA ALA A 29 -14.86 53.56 -23.76
C ALA A 29 -14.83 54.43 -25.04
N ALA A 30 -13.75 54.38 -25.84
CA ALA A 30 -13.53 55.29 -26.98
C ALA A 30 -13.79 54.66 -28.37
N GLN A 31 -14.38 53.47 -28.47
CA GLN A 31 -14.85 52.89 -29.74
C GLN A 31 -16.39 52.85 -29.76
N SER A 32 -16.98 53.50 -30.76
CA SER A 32 -18.43 53.60 -30.99
C SER A 32 -19.12 52.23 -31.00
N PRO A 33 -20.38 52.13 -30.52
CA PRO A 33 -20.99 50.86 -30.17
C PRO A 33 -21.30 50.09 -31.44
N SER A 34 -20.84 48.86 -31.43
CA SER A 34 -20.97 47.92 -32.50
C SER A 34 -21.42 46.61 -31.83
N ARG A 35 -22.49 46.05 -32.37
CA ARG A 35 -23.52 45.23 -31.71
C ARG A 35 -22.94 44.25 -30.68
N GLN A 36 -23.48 44.26 -29.45
CA GLN A 36 -23.07 43.37 -28.38
C GLN A 36 -23.90 42.08 -28.40
N PHE A 37 -23.23 40.94 -28.37
CA PHE A 37 -23.84 39.61 -28.26
C PHE A 37 -23.52 38.97 -26.91
N VAL A 38 -24.48 38.21 -26.38
CA VAL A 38 -24.29 37.40 -25.18
C VAL A 38 -24.09 35.95 -25.61
N ALA A 39 -22.89 35.44 -25.42
CA ALA A 39 -22.57 34.05 -25.68
C ALA A 39 -22.38 33.26 -24.37
N SER A 40 -22.61 31.95 -24.43
CA SER A 40 -22.30 31.03 -23.34
C SER A 40 -20.86 30.54 -23.49
N ALA A 41 -20.01 30.75 -22.48
CA ALA A 41 -18.68 30.13 -22.45
C ALA A 41 -18.84 28.62 -22.50
N ALA A 42 -18.05 27.97 -23.36
CA ALA A 42 -18.07 26.53 -23.40
C ALA A 42 -17.51 25.95 -22.08
N PRO A 43 -18.12 24.87 -21.55
CA PRO A 43 -17.47 24.10 -20.50
C PRO A 43 -16.13 23.54 -21.01
N PRO A 44 -15.15 23.28 -20.12
CA PRO A 44 -13.88 22.72 -20.53
C PRO A 44 -14.08 21.41 -21.29
N SER A 45 -13.29 21.22 -22.36
CA SER A 45 -13.44 20.06 -23.24
C SER A 45 -13.33 18.74 -22.49
N THR A 46 -13.94 17.67 -23.01
CA THR A 46 -13.87 16.33 -22.40
C THR A 46 -12.43 15.89 -22.12
N LYS A 47 -11.47 16.26 -23.00
CA LYS A 47 -10.03 16.01 -22.79
C LYS A 47 -9.45 16.81 -21.62
N GLN A 48 -9.83 18.08 -21.46
CA GLN A 48 -9.39 18.92 -20.34
C GLN A 48 -10.01 18.47 -19.01
N MET A 49 -11.32 18.18 -19.02
CA MET A 49 -12.02 17.58 -17.88
C MET A 49 -11.38 16.25 -17.49
N MET A 50 -11.14 15.34 -18.44
CA MET A 50 -10.41 14.10 -18.20
C MET A 50 -9.05 14.37 -17.57
N LYS A 51 -8.26 15.33 -18.08
CA LYS A 51 -6.96 15.68 -17.50
C LYS A 51 -7.08 16.15 -16.03
N TYR A 52 -8.08 16.97 -15.71
CA TYR A 52 -8.35 17.38 -14.32
C TYR A 52 -8.82 16.21 -13.47
N THR A 53 -9.70 15.35 -13.98
CA THR A 53 -10.16 14.11 -13.33
C THR A 53 -9.00 13.18 -13.05
N TYR A 54 -8.12 12.93 -14.04
CA TYR A 54 -6.96 12.06 -13.90
C TYR A 54 -6.00 12.60 -12.84
N VAL A 55 -5.68 13.89 -12.88
CA VAL A 55 -4.78 14.52 -11.91
C VAL A 55 -5.38 14.49 -10.49
N LEU A 56 -6.67 14.75 -10.33
CA LEU A 56 -7.34 14.78 -9.02
C LEU A 56 -7.63 13.37 -8.46
N MET A 57 -8.15 12.44 -9.28
CA MET A 57 -8.43 11.07 -8.84
C MET A 57 -7.16 10.24 -8.68
N PHE A 58 -6.29 10.17 -9.69
CA PHE A 58 -5.09 9.33 -9.59
C PHE A 58 -4.05 9.97 -8.66
N GLY A 59 -3.95 11.30 -8.64
CA GLY A 59 -3.16 12.01 -7.64
C GLY A 59 -3.66 11.74 -6.22
N GLY A 60 -4.98 11.79 -6.03
CA GLY A 60 -5.62 11.49 -4.74
C GLY A 60 -5.44 10.04 -4.29
N ILE A 61 -5.66 9.06 -5.19
CA ILE A 61 -5.47 7.62 -4.90
C ILE A 61 -4.01 7.31 -4.58
N ALA A 62 -3.06 7.89 -5.31
CA ALA A 62 -1.64 7.70 -5.02
C ALA A 62 -1.21 8.37 -3.71
N SER A 63 -1.76 9.54 -3.38
CA SER A 63 -1.56 10.21 -2.09
C SER A 63 -2.09 9.34 -0.94
N LEU A 64 -3.24 8.69 -1.18
CA LEU A 64 -3.82 7.74 -0.25
C LEU A 64 -2.94 6.50 -0.09
N GLY A 65 -2.40 5.97 -1.19
CA GLY A 65 -1.44 4.86 -1.15
C GLY A 65 -0.19 5.21 -0.37
N ALA A 66 0.36 6.42 -0.54
CA ALA A 66 1.50 6.90 0.22
C ALA A 66 1.18 7.08 1.73
N MET A 67 -0.01 7.59 2.05
CA MET A 67 -0.43 7.79 3.44
C MET A 67 -0.79 6.47 4.13
N TYR A 68 -1.38 5.52 3.41
CA TYR A 68 -1.60 4.15 3.88
C TYR A 68 -0.27 3.43 4.12
N MET A 69 0.71 3.62 3.23
CA MET A 69 2.08 3.12 3.42
C MET A 69 2.78 3.76 4.64
N ALA A 70 2.55 5.05 4.91
CA ALA A 70 3.09 5.72 6.09
C ALA A 70 2.43 5.22 7.39
N LEU A 71 1.12 5.02 7.39
CA LEU A 71 0.39 4.42 8.53
C LEU A 71 0.78 2.96 8.73
N PHE A 72 1.07 2.25 7.65
CA PHE A 72 1.62 0.90 7.70
C PHE A 72 3.01 0.89 8.35
N LEU A 73 3.88 1.84 7.97
CA LEU A 73 5.19 2.05 8.61
C LEU A 73 5.06 2.36 10.10
N VAL A 74 4.14 3.25 10.49
CA VAL A 74 3.90 3.59 11.91
C VAL A 74 3.31 2.41 12.67
N GLY A 75 2.34 1.70 12.10
CA GLY A 75 1.76 0.49 12.70
C GLY A 75 2.80 -0.62 12.88
N ALA A 76 3.69 -0.79 11.90
CA ALA A 76 4.82 -1.72 11.97
C ALA A 76 5.90 -1.28 12.99
N LEU A 77 6.14 0.02 13.16
CA LEU A 77 7.07 0.57 14.16
C LEU A 77 6.54 0.48 15.59
N VAL A 78 5.22 0.59 15.77
CA VAL A 78 4.56 0.60 17.09
C VAL A 78 3.99 -0.78 17.47
N GLY A 79 4.11 -1.79 16.60
CA GLY A 79 3.63 -3.15 16.86
C GLY A 79 2.11 -3.26 17.02
N SER A 80 1.36 -2.37 16.36
CA SER A 80 -0.08 -2.22 16.56
C SER A 80 -0.87 -2.64 15.33
N ASP A 81 -1.40 -3.86 15.35
CA ASP A 81 -2.33 -4.37 14.32
C ASP A 81 -3.59 -3.50 14.19
N ASN A 82 -3.97 -2.82 15.27
CA ASN A 82 -5.09 -1.89 15.29
C ASN A 82 -4.78 -0.59 14.52
N VAL A 83 -3.55 -0.08 14.55
CA VAL A 83 -3.14 1.09 13.74
C VAL A 83 -3.16 0.74 12.25
N MET A 84 -2.74 -0.48 11.89
CA MET A 84 -2.74 -0.98 10.51
C MET A 84 -4.16 -1.12 9.96
N THR A 85 -5.03 -1.78 10.73
CA THR A 85 -6.36 -2.17 10.26
C THR A 85 -7.39 -1.04 10.44
N VAL A 86 -7.42 -0.37 11.59
CA VAL A 86 -8.37 0.71 11.89
C VAL A 86 -7.88 2.04 11.32
N GLY A 87 -6.59 2.37 11.47
CA GLY A 87 -6.00 3.61 10.94
C GLY A 87 -6.05 3.66 9.41
N GLY A 88 -5.70 2.55 8.75
CA GLY A 88 -5.79 2.42 7.29
C GLY A 88 -7.23 2.58 6.79
N THR A 89 -8.21 1.94 7.46
CA THR A 89 -9.62 2.00 7.07
C THR A 89 -10.24 3.37 7.33
N VAL A 90 -9.94 4.02 8.45
CA VAL A 90 -10.45 5.37 8.78
C VAL A 90 -9.92 6.41 7.80
N VAL A 91 -8.64 6.35 7.44
CA VAL A 91 -8.05 7.26 6.45
C VAL A 91 -8.60 7.02 5.04
N PHE A 92 -8.83 5.76 4.69
CA PHE A 92 -9.50 5.40 3.43
C PHE A 92 -10.91 5.98 3.37
N ILE A 93 -11.72 5.79 4.42
CA ILE A 93 -13.09 6.33 4.48
C ILE A 93 -13.10 7.86 4.51
N ALA A 94 -12.25 8.50 5.32
CA ALA A 94 -12.17 9.95 5.45
C ALA A 94 -11.79 10.64 4.13
N PHE A 95 -10.89 10.04 3.34
CA PHE A 95 -10.56 10.57 2.02
C PHE A 95 -11.74 10.49 1.06
N PHE A 96 -12.45 9.36 0.98
CA PHE A 96 -13.62 9.29 0.10
C PHE A 96 -14.73 10.26 0.54
N LEU A 97 -14.90 10.47 1.84
CA LEU A 97 -15.86 11.43 2.40
C LEU A 97 -15.47 12.90 2.16
N LEU A 98 -14.19 13.24 2.03
CA LEU A 98 -13.75 14.64 1.84
C LEU A 98 -13.39 14.96 0.38
N ALA A 99 -12.72 14.04 -0.32
CA ALA A 99 -12.26 14.23 -1.68
C ALA A 99 -13.42 14.23 -2.69
N MET A 100 -14.42 13.37 -2.52
CA MET A 100 -15.57 13.35 -3.43
C MET A 100 -16.40 14.64 -3.36
N PRO A 101 -16.74 15.20 -2.18
CA PRO A 101 -17.39 16.51 -2.10
C PRO A 101 -16.52 17.66 -2.59
N ALA A 102 -15.22 17.67 -2.29
CA ALA A 102 -14.29 18.69 -2.78
C ALA A 102 -14.17 18.67 -4.31
N TYR A 103 -14.10 17.46 -4.89
CA TYR A 103 -14.11 17.25 -6.33
C TYR A 103 -15.43 17.68 -6.97
N ALA A 104 -16.57 17.34 -6.34
CA ALA A 104 -17.88 17.78 -6.78
C ALA A 104 -18.02 19.31 -6.74
N ALA A 105 -17.50 19.97 -5.70
CA ALA A 105 -17.47 21.42 -5.58
C ALA A 105 -16.56 22.07 -6.64
N PHE A 106 -15.40 21.49 -6.92
CA PHE A 106 -14.49 21.93 -7.98
C PHE A 106 -15.14 21.80 -9.36
N GLN A 107 -15.73 20.65 -9.67
CA GLN A 107 -16.46 20.44 -10.92
C GLN A 107 -17.61 21.43 -11.06
N ARG A 108 -18.44 21.63 -10.03
CA ARG A 108 -19.52 22.64 -10.05
C ARG A 108 -18.97 24.04 -10.30
N ARG A 109 -17.82 24.40 -9.73
CA ARG A 109 -17.20 25.72 -9.93
C ARG A 109 -16.66 25.91 -11.35
N VAL A 110 -16.06 24.87 -11.93
CA VAL A 110 -15.48 24.88 -13.27
C VAL A 110 -16.56 24.80 -14.36
N ASN A 111 -17.63 24.05 -14.11
CA ASN A 111 -18.74 23.80 -15.04
C ASN A 111 -19.90 24.81 -14.93
N ARG A 112 -19.80 25.83 -14.05
CA ARG A 112 -20.79 26.91 -14.01
C ARG A 112 -20.81 27.61 -15.37
N ALA A 113 -21.98 27.66 -16.00
CA ALA A 113 -22.20 28.42 -17.22
C ALA A 113 -21.79 29.87 -16.99
N LYS A 114 -20.78 30.33 -17.72
CA LYS A 114 -20.32 31.72 -17.68
C LYS A 114 -20.82 32.39 -18.94
N LYS A 115 -21.52 33.52 -18.81
CA LYS A 115 -21.85 34.35 -19.96
C LYS A 115 -20.62 35.17 -20.35
N VAL A 116 -20.36 35.25 -21.64
CA VAL A 116 -19.29 36.02 -22.26
C VAL A 116 -19.93 37.08 -23.14
N LEU A 117 -19.62 38.34 -22.86
CA LEU A 117 -19.99 39.45 -23.73
C LEU A 117 -19.00 39.51 -24.90
N ILE A 118 -19.56 39.56 -26.10
CA ILE A 118 -18.85 39.67 -27.38
C ILE A 118 -19.26 41.01 -27.98
N ASP A 119 -18.33 41.94 -28.06
CA ASP A 119 -18.53 43.26 -28.66
C ASP A 119 -17.99 43.23 -30.09
N VAL A 120 -18.84 43.52 -31.08
CA VAL A 120 -18.57 43.27 -32.50
C VAL A 120 -18.51 44.58 -33.27
N GLY A 121 -17.30 45.03 -33.57
CA GLY A 121 -16.92 46.15 -34.45
C GLY A 121 -17.21 45.92 -35.93
N ASP A 122 -17.01 46.98 -36.72
CA ASP A 122 -17.12 46.92 -38.19
C ASP A 122 -16.03 46.03 -38.83
N THR A 123 -14.88 45.87 -38.17
CA THR A 123 -13.71 45.16 -38.71
C THR A 123 -13.07 44.16 -37.74
N SER A 124 -13.52 44.13 -36.48
CA SER A 124 -12.94 43.30 -35.44
C SER A 124 -13.93 43.01 -34.32
N LEU A 125 -13.60 42.02 -33.49
CA LEU A 125 -14.42 41.59 -32.36
C LEU A 125 -13.56 41.52 -31.10
N THR A 126 -14.11 41.98 -30.00
CA THR A 126 -13.50 41.91 -28.66
C THR A 126 -14.34 41.07 -27.72
N VAL A 127 -13.68 40.40 -26.78
CA VAL A 127 -14.32 39.45 -25.88
C VAL A 127 -14.04 39.85 -24.44
N SER A 128 -15.09 40.05 -23.64
CA SER A 128 -14.98 40.40 -22.21
C SER A 128 -14.14 39.43 -21.37
N ALA A 129 -14.09 38.15 -21.77
CA ALA A 129 -13.25 37.13 -21.12
C ALA A 129 -11.75 37.30 -21.39
N ARG A 130 -11.36 38.10 -22.39
CA ARG A 130 -9.97 38.38 -22.78
C ARG A 130 -9.81 39.88 -23.08
N PRO A 131 -9.77 40.76 -22.05
CA PRO A 131 -9.82 42.22 -22.17
C PRO A 131 -8.55 42.87 -22.77
N GLY A 132 -7.85 42.20 -23.68
CA GLY A 132 -6.71 42.73 -24.43
C GLY A 132 -6.54 42.09 -25.81
N ASP A 133 -7.35 41.09 -26.16
CA ASP A 133 -7.31 40.45 -27.47
C ASP A 133 -8.34 41.12 -28.39
N VAL A 134 -7.87 41.66 -29.51
CA VAL A 134 -8.73 42.18 -30.59
C VAL A 134 -8.65 41.22 -31.76
N PHE A 135 -9.78 40.61 -32.14
CA PHE A 135 -9.85 39.60 -33.19
C PHE A 135 -10.31 40.25 -34.51
N PRO A 136 -9.39 40.58 -35.44
CA PRO A 136 -9.78 41.12 -36.74
C PRO A 136 -10.53 40.09 -37.60
N PHE A 137 -11.48 40.55 -38.41
CA PHE A 137 -12.20 39.68 -39.35
C PHE A 137 -11.35 39.21 -40.54
N GLY A 138 -10.17 39.81 -40.74
CA GLY A 138 -9.25 39.49 -41.84
C GLY A 138 -8.76 38.04 -41.86
N ASP A 139 -8.77 37.33 -40.73
CA ASP A 139 -8.36 35.92 -40.66
C ASP A 139 -9.51 35.00 -40.18
N ALA A 140 -10.75 35.49 -40.26
CA ALA A 140 -11.92 34.73 -39.88
C ALA A 140 -12.17 33.60 -40.88
N LYS A 141 -12.32 32.37 -40.38
CA LYS A 141 -12.61 31.18 -41.18
C LYS A 141 -13.78 30.39 -40.61
N LEU A 142 -14.61 29.82 -41.47
CA LEU A 142 -15.73 28.97 -41.08
C LEU A 142 -15.34 27.49 -41.15
N GLY A 143 -15.73 26.73 -40.13
CA GLY A 143 -15.51 25.29 -40.00
C GLY A 143 -16.71 24.59 -39.39
N ASN A 144 -16.66 23.25 -39.33
CA ASN A 144 -17.71 22.44 -38.74
C ASN A 144 -17.51 22.29 -37.22
N TRP A 145 -18.55 22.53 -36.43
CA TRP A 145 -18.54 22.18 -35.01
C TRP A 145 -19.11 20.77 -34.87
N THR A 146 -18.34 19.84 -34.31
CA THR A 146 -18.70 18.42 -34.24
C THR A 146 -18.87 17.92 -32.82
N LEU A 147 -19.67 16.85 -32.67
CA LEU A 147 -19.83 16.12 -31.41
C LEU A 147 -18.63 15.18 -31.19
N PRO A 148 -17.89 15.31 -30.06
CA PRO A 148 -16.75 14.45 -29.77
C PRO A 148 -17.14 12.96 -29.72
N GLY A 149 -16.42 12.11 -30.46
CA GLY A 149 -16.63 10.66 -30.47
C GLY A 149 -17.75 10.16 -31.40
N TYR A 150 -18.42 11.06 -32.13
CA TYR A 150 -19.52 10.75 -33.05
C TYR A 150 -19.20 11.13 -34.50
N GLY A 151 -18.03 10.74 -35.01
CA GLY A 151 -17.80 10.63 -36.45
C GLY A 151 -17.83 11.91 -37.29
N GLY A 152 -17.85 13.08 -36.66
CA GLY A 152 -18.08 14.34 -37.38
C GLY A 152 -19.55 14.76 -37.46
N THR A 153 -20.46 14.13 -36.71
CA THR A 153 -21.83 14.59 -36.50
C THR A 153 -21.79 16.05 -36.07
N SER A 154 -22.42 16.90 -36.87
CA SER A 154 -22.39 18.35 -36.67
C SER A 154 -23.23 18.74 -35.46
N LYS A 155 -22.68 19.57 -34.57
CA LYS A 155 -23.42 20.32 -33.55
C LYS A 155 -23.86 21.70 -34.07
N GLY A 156 -23.26 22.11 -35.19
CA GLY A 156 -23.52 23.37 -35.87
C GLY A 156 -22.26 23.89 -36.56
N ALA A 157 -22.14 25.22 -36.65
CA ALA A 157 -21.02 25.88 -37.30
C ALA A 157 -20.00 26.44 -36.29
N ALA A 158 -18.73 26.50 -36.67
CA ALA A 158 -17.66 27.10 -35.87
C ALA A 158 -16.98 28.24 -36.65
N LEU A 159 -17.03 29.45 -36.10
CA LEU A 159 -16.29 30.60 -36.60
C LEU A 159 -14.94 30.69 -35.88
N HIS A 160 -13.85 30.54 -36.63
CA HIS A 160 -12.48 30.60 -36.11
C HIS A 160 -11.92 32.01 -36.30
N LEU A 161 -11.52 32.63 -35.20
CA LEU A 161 -10.93 33.96 -35.16
C LEU A 161 -9.51 33.88 -34.60
N HIS A 162 -8.61 34.71 -35.14
CA HIS A 162 -7.20 34.77 -34.75
C HIS A 162 -6.78 36.20 -34.44
N SER A 163 -5.92 36.35 -33.43
CA SER A 163 -5.26 37.60 -33.07
C SER A 163 -3.82 37.27 -32.67
N GLY A 164 -2.88 37.44 -33.61
CA GLY A 164 -1.50 36.95 -33.44
C GLY A 164 -1.45 35.44 -33.13
N GLY A 165 -0.88 35.06 -31.98
CA GLY A 165 -0.83 33.67 -31.51
C GLY A 165 -2.09 33.18 -30.79
N HIS A 166 -3.12 34.03 -30.64
CA HIS A 166 -4.31 33.74 -29.86
C HIS A 166 -5.47 33.33 -30.78
N ARG A 167 -6.08 32.17 -30.50
CA ARG A 167 -7.26 31.67 -31.19
C ARG A 167 -8.51 31.86 -30.32
N PHE A 168 -9.62 32.19 -30.96
CA PHE A 168 -10.95 32.21 -30.35
C PHE A 168 -11.98 31.63 -31.32
N VAL A 169 -12.78 30.67 -30.87
CA VAL A 169 -13.76 29.96 -31.71
C VAL A 169 -15.17 30.18 -31.15
N VAL A 170 -16.06 30.69 -32.00
CA VAL A 170 -17.48 30.88 -31.67
C VAL A 170 -18.31 29.82 -32.38
N GLY A 171 -19.10 29.06 -31.62
CA GLY A 171 -20.02 28.04 -32.14
C GLY A 171 -21.43 28.57 -32.32
N GLY A 172 -21.99 28.43 -33.51
CA GLY A 172 -23.42 28.61 -33.77
C GLY A 172 -24.14 27.28 -33.55
N GLN A 173 -24.82 27.14 -32.41
CA GLN A 173 -25.57 25.95 -32.08
C GLN A 173 -26.81 25.83 -32.97
N ASP A 174 -27.11 24.62 -33.41
CA ASP A 174 -28.28 24.29 -34.24
C ASP A 174 -28.28 24.93 -35.65
N ARG A 175 -27.15 25.52 -36.11
CA ARG A 175 -27.03 26.06 -37.48
C ARG A 175 -26.64 24.99 -38.49
N ARG A 176 -27.49 24.76 -39.49
CA ARG A 176 -27.20 23.89 -40.65
C ARG A 176 -26.31 24.63 -41.66
N ILE A 177 -25.20 23.99 -42.07
CA ILE A 177 -24.33 24.49 -43.14
C ILE A 177 -24.73 23.78 -44.44
N ALA A 178 -24.97 24.53 -45.52
CA ALA A 178 -25.26 23.93 -46.82
C ALA A 178 -24.03 23.13 -47.33
N PRO A 179 -24.20 21.95 -47.96
CA PRO A 179 -23.09 21.11 -48.44
C PRO A 179 -22.12 21.84 -49.38
N GLU A 180 -22.64 22.82 -50.11
CA GLU A 180 -21.90 23.64 -51.08
C GLU A 180 -21.06 24.75 -50.43
N THR A 181 -21.19 24.95 -49.11
CA THR A 181 -20.49 26.03 -48.40
C THR A 181 -19.01 25.67 -48.23
N PRO A 182 -18.07 26.46 -48.75
CA PRO A 182 -16.65 26.19 -48.56
C PRO A 182 -16.24 26.34 -47.09
N LEU A 183 -15.75 25.25 -46.49
CA LEU A 183 -15.24 25.24 -45.12
C LEU A 183 -13.70 25.29 -45.15
N GLU A 184 -13.16 26.46 -44.78
CA GLU A 184 -11.71 26.70 -44.81
C GLU A 184 -11.00 26.38 -43.48
N ALA A 185 -11.77 26.19 -42.39
CA ALA A 185 -11.25 25.84 -41.08
C ALA A 185 -11.46 24.34 -40.76
N PRO A 186 -10.51 23.70 -40.05
CA PRO A 186 -10.66 22.32 -39.63
C PRO A 186 -11.82 22.17 -38.65
N ALA A 187 -12.50 21.02 -38.70
CA ALA A 187 -13.56 20.70 -37.77
C ALA A 187 -13.08 20.72 -36.31
N VAL A 188 -13.93 21.18 -35.41
CA VAL A 188 -13.62 21.31 -33.97
C VAL A 188 -14.62 20.56 -33.12
N ASP A 189 -14.12 19.89 -32.09
CA ASP A 189 -14.93 19.16 -31.11
C ASP A 189 -15.28 20.01 -29.87
N ALA A 190 -14.70 21.21 -29.75
CA ALA A 190 -14.98 22.19 -28.71
C ALA A 190 -14.79 23.62 -29.23
N VAL A 191 -15.63 24.53 -28.75
CA VAL A 191 -15.59 25.99 -29.04
C VAL A 191 -15.24 26.77 -27.77
N ASP A 192 -14.86 28.04 -27.88
CA ASP A 192 -14.59 28.90 -26.71
C ASP A 192 -15.89 29.51 -26.15
N ALA A 193 -16.84 29.81 -27.04
CA ALA A 193 -18.16 30.32 -26.72
C ALA A 193 -19.19 29.78 -27.73
N SER A 194 -20.44 29.61 -27.30
CA SER A 194 -21.56 29.23 -28.17
C SER A 194 -22.74 30.20 -28.05
N MET A 195 -23.48 30.36 -29.13
CA MET A 195 -24.72 31.15 -29.21
C MET A 195 -25.75 30.41 -30.07
N GLY A 196 -27.02 30.80 -29.97
CA GLY A 196 -28.08 30.22 -30.80
C GLY A 196 -27.89 30.52 -32.28
N ALA A 197 -28.59 29.77 -33.14
CA ALA A 197 -28.50 29.93 -34.58
C ALA A 197 -28.82 31.37 -35.03
N ALA A 198 -29.89 31.98 -34.50
CA ALA A 198 -30.29 33.32 -34.90
C ALA A 198 -29.24 34.40 -34.54
N GLU A 199 -28.68 34.36 -33.33
CA GLU A 199 -27.62 35.29 -32.93
C GLU A 199 -26.32 35.05 -33.71
N PHE A 200 -26.03 33.79 -34.03
CA PHE A 200 -24.86 33.44 -34.84
C PHE A 200 -25.01 33.91 -36.29
N ASP A 201 -26.22 33.89 -36.84
CA ASP A 201 -26.52 34.38 -38.19
C ASP A 201 -26.36 35.88 -38.27
N ASP A 202 -26.84 36.59 -37.25
CA ASP A 202 -26.61 38.02 -37.08
C ASP A 202 -25.11 38.36 -37.00
N LEU A 203 -24.33 37.55 -36.27
CA LEU A 203 -22.87 37.68 -36.19
C LEU A 203 -22.22 37.43 -37.55
N LEU A 204 -22.60 36.37 -38.25
CA LEU A 204 -22.08 36.05 -39.58
C LEU A 204 -22.45 37.12 -40.61
N ALA A 205 -23.63 37.72 -40.54
CA ALA A 205 -24.01 38.82 -41.42
C ALA A 205 -23.14 40.07 -41.20
N ILE A 206 -22.70 40.33 -39.97
CA ILE A 206 -21.74 41.41 -39.69
C ILE A 206 -20.35 41.07 -40.25
N VAL A 207 -19.85 39.86 -39.97
CA VAL A 207 -18.53 39.39 -40.43
C VAL A 207 -18.49 39.22 -41.97
N GLY A 208 -19.61 38.80 -42.57
CA GLY A 208 -19.80 38.54 -43.99
C GLY A 208 -19.81 39.81 -44.84
N ARG A 209 -20.35 40.93 -44.34
CA ARG A 209 -20.29 42.24 -45.04
C ARG A 209 -18.86 42.71 -45.36
N SER A 210 -17.88 42.23 -44.60
CA SER A 210 -16.45 42.52 -44.80
C SER A 210 -15.72 41.52 -45.71
N ARG A 211 -16.29 40.35 -46.06
CA ARG A 211 -15.57 39.30 -46.82
C ARG A 211 -16.38 38.36 -47.73
N GLY A 212 -17.70 38.51 -47.85
CA GLY A 212 -18.52 37.58 -48.63
C GLY A 212 -18.62 36.19 -48.00
N LEU A 213 -18.59 36.09 -46.66
CA LEU A 213 -19.04 34.89 -45.91
C LEU A 213 -20.59 34.82 -45.88
N ASP A 214 -21.23 35.11 -47.02
CA ASP A 214 -22.66 34.89 -47.19
C ASP A 214 -22.86 33.38 -47.29
N VAL A 215 -23.41 32.81 -46.22
CA VAL A 215 -23.84 31.41 -46.20
C VAL A 215 -25.35 31.43 -46.34
N PRO A 216 -25.90 31.25 -47.56
CA PRO A 216 -27.34 31.16 -47.72
C PRO A 216 -27.88 30.02 -46.85
N ALA A 217 -28.99 30.28 -46.16
CA ALA A 217 -29.78 29.21 -45.58
C ALA A 217 -30.18 28.22 -46.69
N PRO A 218 -30.43 26.92 -46.38
CA PRO A 218 -30.90 25.97 -47.38
C PRO A 218 -32.11 26.56 -48.14
N ALA A 219 -32.09 26.50 -49.47
CA ALA A 219 -33.17 27.06 -50.28
C ALA A 219 -34.52 26.40 -49.93
N PRO A 220 -35.63 27.16 -49.83
CA PRO A 220 -36.94 26.58 -49.58
C PRO A 220 -37.29 25.52 -50.64
N GLY A 221 -37.61 24.29 -50.21
CA GLY A 221 -38.06 23.20 -51.08
C GLY A 221 -37.01 22.17 -51.52
N GLN A 222 -35.74 22.25 -51.08
CA GLN A 222 -34.78 21.15 -51.27
C GLN A 222 -34.95 20.04 -50.20
N PRO A 223 -34.79 18.75 -50.57
CA PRO A 223 -34.85 17.65 -49.62
C PRO A 223 -33.80 17.82 -48.53
N THR A 224 -34.25 17.85 -47.28
CA THR A 224 -33.37 17.93 -46.11
C THR A 224 -32.82 16.54 -45.81
N ARG A 225 -31.56 16.32 -46.18
CA ARG A 225 -30.83 15.09 -45.83
C ARG A 225 -30.40 15.09 -44.37
N CYS A 226 -30.84 14.12 -43.58
CA CYS A 226 -30.46 13.89 -42.19
C CYS A 226 -29.57 12.63 -42.11
N LEU A 227 -28.36 12.75 -41.56
CA LEU A 227 -27.40 11.64 -41.55
C LEU A 227 -27.56 10.76 -40.30
N LEU A 228 -27.72 9.45 -40.50
CA LEU A 228 -27.85 8.46 -39.43
C LEU A 228 -26.50 7.79 -39.16
N VAL A 229 -25.95 8.03 -37.97
CA VAL A 229 -24.71 7.42 -37.49
C VAL A 229 -25.03 6.24 -36.58
N PRO A 230 -24.39 5.07 -36.72
CA PRO A 230 -24.58 3.95 -35.79
C PRO A 230 -24.28 4.37 -34.35
N ASN A 231 -25.17 4.03 -33.41
CA ASN A 231 -25.06 4.49 -32.03
C ASN A 231 -23.89 3.80 -31.27
N PRO A 232 -22.80 4.51 -30.93
CA PRO A 232 -21.66 3.94 -30.21
C PRO A 232 -22.02 3.49 -28.79
N ALA A 233 -23.12 3.99 -28.21
CA ALA A 233 -23.60 3.60 -26.89
C ALA A 233 -23.81 2.08 -26.76
N ARG A 234 -24.19 1.40 -27.84
CA ARG A 234 -24.42 -0.05 -27.89
C ARG A 234 -23.14 -0.87 -27.74
N MET A 235 -21.97 -0.26 -27.85
CA MET A 235 -20.66 -0.93 -27.69
C MET A 235 -20.14 -0.89 -26.25
N TYR A 236 -20.80 -0.15 -25.35
CA TYR A 236 -20.40 -0.03 -23.94
C TYR A 236 -21.10 -1.07 -23.07
N SER A 237 -20.35 -1.71 -22.17
CA SER A 237 -20.86 -2.64 -21.18
C SER A 237 -21.43 -1.90 -19.95
N SER A 238 -22.57 -2.36 -19.44
CA SER A 238 -23.20 -1.84 -18.22
C SER A 238 -22.66 -2.45 -16.93
N SER A 239 -21.78 -3.47 -17.01
CA SER A 239 -21.25 -4.18 -15.83
C SER A 239 -20.09 -3.43 -15.16
N PHE A 240 -19.95 -3.61 -13.84
CA PHE A 240 -18.87 -3.01 -13.04
C PHE A 240 -17.46 -3.36 -13.57
N PHE A 241 -17.19 -4.64 -13.83
CA PHE A 241 -15.93 -5.10 -14.45
C PHE A 241 -15.82 -4.76 -15.95
N GLY A 242 -16.94 -4.37 -16.59
CA GLY A 242 -16.97 -3.86 -17.95
C GLY A 242 -16.23 -2.54 -18.11
N MET A 243 -15.91 -1.83 -17.02
CA MET A 243 -15.19 -0.55 -17.05
C MET A 243 -13.85 -0.65 -17.79
N PHE A 244 -13.03 -1.68 -17.54
CA PHE A 244 -11.74 -1.82 -18.21
C PHE A 244 -11.90 -2.04 -19.71
N LYS A 245 -12.96 -2.78 -20.12
CA LYS A 245 -13.34 -2.94 -21.52
C LYS A 245 -13.85 -1.63 -22.11
N ASN A 246 -14.68 -0.88 -21.38
CA ASN A 246 -15.24 0.40 -21.79
C ASN A 246 -14.16 1.46 -22.02
N THR A 247 -13.09 1.47 -21.22
CA THR A 247 -11.94 2.36 -21.44
C THR A 247 -11.22 2.03 -22.75
N ALA A 248 -10.97 0.75 -23.03
CA ALA A 248 -10.38 0.32 -24.30
C ALA A 248 -11.32 0.61 -25.49
N THR A 249 -12.63 0.40 -25.33
CA THR A 249 -13.65 0.73 -26.33
C THR A 249 -13.72 2.23 -26.59
N ALA A 250 -13.67 3.07 -25.55
CA ALA A 250 -13.66 4.52 -25.68
C ALA A 250 -12.41 5.03 -26.41
N LEU A 251 -11.24 4.45 -26.12
CA LEU A 251 -10.00 4.78 -26.84
C LEU A 251 -10.09 4.39 -28.32
N ARG A 252 -10.65 3.22 -28.64
CA ARG A 252 -10.86 2.78 -30.03
C ARG A 252 -11.83 3.67 -30.78
N LEU A 253 -12.96 4.02 -30.17
CA LEU A 253 -13.97 4.91 -30.77
C LEU A 253 -13.46 6.35 -30.94
N ASN A 254 -12.59 6.82 -30.04
CA ASN A 254 -11.92 8.11 -30.20
C ASN A 254 -10.89 8.10 -31.35
N ALA A 255 -10.21 6.97 -31.57
CA ALA A 255 -9.26 6.83 -32.67
C ALA A 255 -9.97 6.69 -34.02
N ASN A 256 -11.04 5.90 -34.07
CA ASN A 256 -11.84 5.60 -35.27
C ASN A 256 -13.34 5.73 -34.96
N PRO A 257 -13.91 6.94 -35.07
CA PRO A 257 -15.31 7.15 -34.72
C PRO A 257 -16.27 6.63 -35.81
N PRO A 258 -17.47 6.16 -35.44
CA PRO A 258 -18.45 5.61 -36.38
C PRO A 258 -18.92 6.66 -37.38
N GLN A 259 -18.94 6.31 -38.66
CA GLN A 259 -19.37 7.18 -39.76
C GLN A 259 -20.85 6.97 -40.08
N ALA A 260 -21.49 7.94 -40.74
CA ALA A 260 -22.87 7.81 -41.19
C ALA A 260 -23.02 6.66 -42.19
N SER A 261 -23.94 5.74 -41.91
CA SER A 261 -24.21 4.57 -42.76
C SER A 261 -25.48 4.76 -43.58
N LEU A 262 -26.50 5.42 -43.02
CA LEU A 262 -27.79 5.68 -43.65
C LEU A 262 -28.10 7.18 -43.61
N ALA A 263 -29.04 7.62 -44.44
CA ALA A 263 -29.59 8.97 -44.41
C ALA A 263 -31.12 8.92 -44.59
N ILE A 264 -31.82 9.88 -44.00
CA ILE A 264 -33.23 10.14 -44.26
C ILE A 264 -33.31 11.46 -45.02
N ASP A 265 -33.75 11.41 -46.26
CA ASP A 265 -34.06 12.60 -47.05
C ASP A 265 -35.52 12.97 -46.82
N VAL A 266 -35.74 14.13 -46.20
CA VAL A 266 -37.07 14.67 -45.90
C VAL A 266 -37.40 15.76 -46.91
N ALA A 267 -38.21 15.43 -47.91
CA ALA A 267 -38.80 16.38 -48.86
C ALA A 267 -40.28 16.62 -48.54
N ASP A 268 -40.87 17.64 -49.16
CA ASP A 268 -42.29 17.96 -48.96
C ASP A 268 -43.23 16.95 -49.65
N ASP A 269 -42.75 16.27 -50.70
CA ASP A 269 -43.49 15.29 -51.49
C ASP A 269 -43.17 13.82 -51.14
N ALA A 270 -41.96 13.55 -50.63
CA ALA A 270 -41.53 12.20 -50.28
C ALA A 270 -40.49 12.18 -49.14
N ILE A 271 -40.56 11.14 -48.32
CA ILE A 271 -39.53 10.80 -47.33
C ILE A 271 -38.86 9.51 -47.76
N SER A 272 -37.53 9.53 -47.86
CA SER A 272 -36.77 8.37 -48.34
C SER A 272 -35.59 8.01 -47.45
N VAL A 273 -35.31 6.71 -47.34
CA VAL A 273 -34.14 6.16 -46.65
C VAL A 273 -33.09 5.84 -47.71
N VAL A 274 -31.88 6.35 -47.54
CA VAL A 274 -30.79 6.26 -48.52
C VAL A 274 -29.56 5.65 -47.86
N ASP A 275 -28.91 4.72 -48.55
CA ASP A 275 -27.59 4.22 -48.16
C ASP A 275 -26.52 5.26 -48.50
N VAL A 276 -25.72 5.68 -47.53
CA VAL A 276 -24.77 6.80 -47.71
C VAL A 276 -23.61 6.42 -48.62
N ALA A 277 -23.15 5.17 -48.58
CA ALA A 277 -22.00 4.71 -49.33
C ALA A 277 -22.31 4.51 -50.82
N SER A 278 -23.43 3.84 -51.12
CA SER A 278 -23.86 3.52 -52.48
C SER A 278 -24.77 4.59 -53.10
N ARG A 279 -25.31 5.52 -52.29
CA ARG A 279 -26.34 6.50 -52.66
C ARG A 279 -27.64 5.86 -53.16
N ALA A 280 -27.82 4.56 -52.95
CA ALA A 280 -29.03 3.85 -53.35
C ALA A 280 -30.20 4.19 -52.42
N ARG A 281 -31.38 4.43 -53.00
CA ARG A 281 -32.61 4.61 -52.23
C ARG A 281 -33.10 3.24 -51.76
N ILE A 282 -33.14 3.03 -50.45
CA ILE A 282 -33.59 1.79 -49.81
C ILE A 282 -35.11 1.73 -49.74
N ALA A 283 -35.74 2.84 -49.36
CA ALA A 283 -37.20 2.95 -49.25
C ALA A 283 -37.66 4.39 -49.49
N SER A 284 -38.89 4.57 -49.94
CA SER A 284 -39.50 5.88 -50.20
C SER A 284 -41.00 5.79 -49.99
N ALA A 285 -41.59 6.75 -49.30
CA ALA A 285 -43.04 6.86 -49.17
C ALA A 285 -43.47 8.34 -49.16
N SER A 286 -44.74 8.62 -49.47
CA SER A 286 -45.30 9.95 -49.22
C SER A 286 -45.38 10.21 -47.70
N PRO A 287 -45.29 11.46 -47.23
CA PRO A 287 -45.28 11.79 -45.80
C PRO A 287 -46.45 11.20 -45.01
N GLU A 288 -47.63 11.06 -45.62
CA GLU A 288 -48.84 10.47 -45.00
C GLU A 288 -48.71 8.97 -44.70
N HIS A 289 -47.80 8.26 -45.38
CA HIS A 289 -47.53 6.83 -45.21
C HIS A 289 -46.28 6.57 -44.35
N VAL A 290 -45.66 7.63 -43.80
CA VAL A 290 -44.55 7.51 -42.85
C VAL A 290 -45.07 7.79 -41.45
N THR A 291 -44.80 6.87 -40.53
CA THR A 291 -45.16 7.06 -39.11
C THR A 291 -43.90 7.34 -38.30
N ALA A 292 -43.96 8.36 -37.45
CA ALA A 292 -42.91 8.73 -36.52
C ALA A 292 -43.49 8.78 -35.11
N THR A 293 -43.04 7.89 -34.23
CA THR A 293 -43.57 7.78 -32.87
C THR A 293 -42.50 8.12 -31.82
N PRO A 294 -42.81 8.94 -30.81
CA PRO A 294 -41.89 9.26 -29.73
C PRO A 294 -41.78 8.07 -28.75
N GLY A 295 -40.55 7.73 -28.38
CA GLY A 295 -40.21 6.73 -27.38
C GLY A 295 -39.08 7.22 -26.46
N ALA A 296 -38.73 6.44 -25.45
CA ALA A 296 -37.63 6.73 -24.55
C ALA A 296 -36.81 5.46 -24.29
N SER A 297 -35.49 5.58 -24.25
CA SER A 297 -34.60 4.47 -23.88
C SER A 297 -33.83 4.79 -22.61
N THR A 298 -33.85 3.87 -21.65
CA THR A 298 -33.32 4.05 -20.30
C THR A 298 -32.23 3.03 -20.06
N ARG A 299 -31.03 3.51 -19.72
CA ARG A 299 -29.87 2.66 -19.45
C ARG A 299 -29.24 2.97 -18.11
N SER A 300 -28.71 1.93 -17.48
CA SER A 300 -27.90 2.06 -16.26
C SER A 300 -26.43 2.23 -16.64
N MET A 301 -25.83 3.33 -16.17
CA MET A 301 -24.42 3.61 -16.37
C MET A 301 -23.64 3.45 -15.06
N PRO A 302 -22.46 2.80 -15.10
CA PRO A 302 -21.49 2.88 -14.01
C PRO A 302 -21.17 4.36 -13.75
N TYR A 303 -21.26 4.81 -12.50
CA TYR A 303 -21.01 6.19 -12.06
C TYR A 303 -22.02 7.26 -12.46
N ALA A 304 -22.99 7.03 -13.34
CA ALA A 304 -24.00 8.04 -13.66
C ALA A 304 -25.42 7.68 -13.23
N GLY A 305 -25.62 6.42 -12.81
CA GLY A 305 -26.95 5.90 -12.49
C GLY A 305 -27.77 5.71 -13.76
N THR A 306 -29.08 5.83 -13.62
CA THR A 306 -30.02 5.63 -14.73
C THR A 306 -30.12 6.90 -15.57
N VAL A 307 -29.90 6.77 -16.88
CA VAL A 307 -30.01 7.88 -17.84
C VAL A 307 -31.04 7.51 -18.90
N THR A 308 -31.99 8.41 -19.14
CA THR A 308 -33.05 8.24 -20.14
C THR A 308 -32.82 9.18 -21.32
N SER A 309 -32.72 8.61 -22.52
CA SER A 309 -32.56 9.31 -23.79
C SER A 309 -33.86 9.29 -24.59
N PRO A 310 -34.17 10.34 -25.36
CA PRO A 310 -35.31 10.32 -26.27
C PRO A 310 -35.01 9.43 -27.48
N VAL A 311 -36.02 8.70 -27.93
CA VAL A 311 -36.00 7.88 -29.14
C VAL A 311 -37.12 8.36 -30.06
N LEU A 312 -36.83 8.41 -31.35
CA LEU A 312 -37.79 8.60 -32.42
C LEU A 312 -37.80 7.33 -33.27
N VAL A 313 -38.96 6.67 -33.35
CA VAL A 313 -39.14 5.46 -34.16
C VAL A 313 -39.80 5.87 -35.47
N VAL A 314 -39.03 5.85 -36.56
CA VAL A 314 -39.52 6.21 -37.90
C VAL A 314 -39.75 4.94 -38.71
N ARG A 315 -40.93 4.80 -39.29
CA ARG A 315 -41.30 3.68 -40.16
C ARG A 315 -41.65 4.23 -41.54
N VAL A 316 -40.78 3.95 -42.51
CA VAL A 316 -41.04 4.17 -43.93
C VAL A 316 -41.48 2.83 -44.53
N ALA A 317 -42.49 2.84 -45.40
CA ALA A 317 -42.97 1.64 -46.08
C ALA A 317 -41.80 0.84 -46.70
N ASP A 318 -41.86 -0.49 -46.61
CA ASP A 318 -40.85 -1.42 -47.13
C ASP A 318 -39.44 -1.30 -46.52
N SER A 319 -39.32 -0.64 -45.35
CA SER A 319 -38.08 -0.59 -44.57
C SER A 319 -38.26 -1.10 -43.13
N ALA A 320 -37.16 -1.56 -42.53
CA ALA A 320 -37.13 -1.85 -41.10
C ALA A 320 -37.32 -0.55 -40.29
N PRO A 321 -37.99 -0.60 -39.12
CA PRO A 321 -38.15 0.57 -38.27
C PRO A 321 -36.80 1.14 -37.87
N LEU A 322 -36.63 2.44 -38.07
CA LEU A 322 -35.42 3.17 -37.71
C LEU A 322 -35.61 3.76 -36.32
N THR A 323 -34.82 3.28 -35.35
CA THR A 323 -34.77 3.86 -34.00
C THR A 323 -33.63 4.88 -33.92
N ILE A 324 -34.01 6.14 -33.77
CA ILE A 324 -33.12 7.29 -33.86
C ILE A 324 -33.06 7.98 -32.50
N GLY A 325 -31.87 8.32 -32.01
CA GLY A 325 -31.67 9.12 -30.81
C GLY A 325 -30.90 10.42 -31.07
N CYS A 326 -30.91 11.33 -30.11
CA CYS A 326 -30.04 12.50 -30.09
C CYS A 326 -29.05 12.38 -28.91
N PRO A 327 -27.73 12.42 -29.16
CA PRO A 327 -26.73 12.15 -28.14
C PRO A 327 -26.37 13.38 -27.28
N ASP A 328 -26.96 14.56 -27.52
CA ASP A 328 -26.58 15.81 -26.84
C ASP A 328 -27.13 15.93 -25.41
N PHE A 329 -26.32 16.54 -24.54
CA PHE A 329 -26.62 16.71 -23.12
C PHE A 329 -26.95 18.17 -22.79
N ALA A 330 -27.86 18.38 -21.84
CA ALA A 330 -28.31 19.69 -21.37
C ALA A 330 -27.24 20.50 -20.60
N GLY A 331 -25.97 20.11 -20.71
CA GLY A 331 -24.84 20.71 -20.00
C GLY A 331 -23.75 19.70 -19.63
N PRO A 332 -22.67 20.16 -18.99
CA PRO A 332 -21.59 19.29 -18.54
C PRO A 332 -22.08 18.33 -17.43
N PRO A 333 -21.40 17.18 -17.26
CA PRO A 333 -21.77 16.20 -16.24
C PRO A 333 -21.74 16.83 -14.83
N GLN A 334 -22.80 16.62 -14.04
CA GLN A 334 -22.90 17.19 -12.69
C GLN A 334 -22.60 16.16 -11.61
N ALA A 335 -21.53 16.37 -10.84
CA ALA A 335 -21.28 15.53 -9.67
C ALA A 335 -22.37 15.71 -8.60
N SER A 336 -22.99 14.60 -8.22
CA SER A 336 -23.87 14.52 -7.05
C SER A 336 -23.11 14.00 -5.82
N TRP A 337 -23.67 14.26 -4.65
CA TRP A 337 -23.09 13.83 -3.36
C TRP A 337 -22.95 12.30 -3.28
N SER A 338 -23.83 11.55 -3.95
CA SER A 338 -23.81 10.08 -3.93
C SER A 338 -22.65 9.46 -4.73
N GLY A 339 -21.71 10.28 -5.24
CA GLY A 339 -20.63 9.83 -6.11
C GLY A 339 -21.10 9.51 -7.53
N ARG A 340 -22.40 9.67 -7.82
CA ARG A 340 -22.96 9.49 -9.16
C ARG A 340 -23.02 10.82 -9.91
N THR A 341 -22.51 10.85 -11.13
CA THR A 341 -22.57 11.96 -12.05
C THR A 341 -23.95 12.02 -12.69
N LYS A 342 -24.73 13.06 -12.40
CA LYS A 342 -26.02 13.28 -13.07
C LYS A 342 -25.75 13.72 -14.51
N LEU A 343 -26.20 12.91 -15.46
CA LEU A 343 -26.24 13.21 -16.89
C LEU A 343 -27.69 13.38 -17.30
N THR A 344 -27.97 14.43 -18.07
CA THR A 344 -29.33 14.74 -18.51
C THR A 344 -29.27 15.11 -19.99
N TYR A 345 -29.97 14.34 -20.83
CA TYR A 345 -30.06 14.63 -22.26
C TYR A 345 -30.76 15.98 -22.48
N ARG A 346 -30.31 16.71 -23.52
CA ARG A 346 -30.85 18.01 -23.91
C ARG A 346 -32.34 17.91 -24.19
N PHE A 347 -32.72 16.89 -24.95
CA PHE A 347 -34.09 16.67 -25.38
C PHE A 347 -34.78 15.58 -24.57
N SER A 348 -36.10 15.71 -24.41
CA SER A 348 -36.99 14.61 -24.02
C SER A 348 -38.41 14.85 -24.49
N TRP A 349 -39.23 13.82 -24.46
CA TRP A 349 -40.65 13.94 -24.75
C TRP A 349 -41.46 14.33 -23.51
N ARG A 350 -42.46 15.19 -23.71
CA ARG A 350 -43.50 15.54 -22.73
C ARG A 350 -44.55 14.44 -22.70
N GLY A 351 -45.00 14.10 -21.50
CA GLY A 351 -45.99 13.04 -21.26
C GLY A 351 -45.38 11.64 -21.30
N GLU A 352 -46.24 10.62 -21.15
CA GLU A 352 -45.81 9.22 -21.23
C GLU A 352 -45.51 8.83 -22.68
N VAL A 353 -44.39 8.15 -22.87
CA VAL A 353 -43.92 7.63 -24.16
C VAL A 353 -43.50 6.17 -24.00
N ALA A 354 -43.56 5.41 -25.08
CA ALA A 354 -43.20 4.00 -25.06
C ALA A 354 -41.72 3.82 -24.68
N GLN A 355 -41.45 2.79 -23.88
CA GLN A 355 -40.08 2.44 -23.52
C GLN A 355 -39.48 1.57 -24.63
N GLU A 356 -38.40 2.07 -25.23
CA GLU A 356 -37.72 1.47 -26.37
C GLU A 356 -36.32 0.96 -26.00
N ASP A 357 -35.84 0.00 -26.78
CA ASP A 357 -34.44 -0.42 -26.75
C ASP A 357 -33.50 0.73 -27.13
N GLU A 358 -32.21 0.57 -26.82
CA GLU A 358 -31.18 1.55 -27.15
C GLU A 358 -31.22 1.87 -28.66
N PRO A 359 -31.31 3.15 -29.06
CA PRO A 359 -31.52 3.52 -30.45
C PRO A 359 -30.38 2.99 -31.32
N ALA A 360 -30.71 2.46 -32.49
CA ALA A 360 -29.74 1.91 -33.43
C ALA A 360 -28.88 3.01 -34.06
N PHE A 361 -29.49 4.17 -34.30
CA PHE A 361 -28.85 5.32 -34.93
C PHE A 361 -28.95 6.56 -34.07
N VAL A 362 -28.00 7.47 -34.26
CA VAL A 362 -28.03 8.81 -33.69
C VAL A 362 -27.89 9.85 -34.79
N VAL A 363 -28.53 11.00 -34.59
CA VAL A 363 -28.48 12.15 -35.48
C VAL A 363 -27.88 13.36 -34.77
N SER A 364 -27.52 14.38 -35.54
CA SER A 364 -27.16 15.69 -34.99
C SER A 364 -28.35 16.37 -34.30
N ASP A 365 -28.07 17.37 -33.46
CA ASP A 365 -29.08 18.18 -32.79
C ASP A 365 -29.96 18.91 -33.81
N VAL A 366 -29.34 19.40 -34.89
CA VAL A 366 -29.99 20.06 -36.03
C VAL A 366 -30.94 19.10 -36.76
N ASP A 367 -30.44 17.91 -37.09
CA ASP A 367 -31.23 16.90 -37.81
C ASP A 367 -32.36 16.38 -36.92
N TRP A 368 -32.12 16.24 -35.61
CA TRP A 368 -33.14 15.87 -34.63
C TRP A 368 -34.29 16.88 -34.64
N LEU A 369 -33.99 18.17 -34.48
CA LEU A 369 -35.00 19.23 -34.49
C LEU A 369 -35.74 19.26 -35.82
N THR A 370 -35.04 19.09 -36.94
CA THR A 370 -35.65 19.07 -38.28
C THR A 370 -36.61 17.90 -38.46
N LEU A 371 -36.24 16.70 -38.00
CA LEU A 371 -37.12 15.52 -38.04
C LEU A 371 -38.34 15.74 -37.14
N VAL A 372 -38.14 16.24 -35.92
CA VAL A 372 -39.22 16.50 -34.97
C VAL A 372 -40.21 17.55 -35.50
N GLU A 373 -39.73 18.59 -36.16
CA GLU A 373 -40.56 19.61 -36.79
C GLU A 373 -41.32 19.05 -38.01
N LYS A 374 -40.63 18.35 -38.92
CA LYS A 374 -41.26 17.77 -40.12
C LYS A 374 -42.31 16.70 -39.81
N PHE A 375 -42.21 16.02 -38.67
CA PHE A 375 -43.20 15.05 -38.20
C PHE A 375 -44.26 15.64 -37.25
N ASP A 376 -44.31 16.97 -37.08
CA ASP A 376 -45.27 17.68 -36.21
C ASP A 376 -45.22 17.22 -34.74
N LEU A 377 -44.02 16.85 -34.27
CA LEU A 377 -43.78 16.38 -32.90
C LEU A 377 -43.20 17.48 -32.00
N ALA A 378 -42.91 18.67 -32.54
CA ALA A 378 -42.32 19.79 -31.79
C ALA A 378 -43.08 20.18 -30.50
N PRO A 379 -44.43 20.22 -30.45
CA PRO A 379 -45.16 20.54 -29.21
C PRO A 379 -44.95 19.52 -28.08
N ARG A 380 -44.58 18.28 -28.45
CA ARG A 380 -44.29 17.21 -27.49
C ARG A 380 -42.83 17.20 -27.05
N LEU A 381 -41.94 17.98 -27.68
CA LEU A 381 -40.53 18.03 -27.32
C LEU A 381 -40.29 19.02 -26.17
N GLU A 382 -39.44 18.63 -25.23
CA GLU A 382 -38.86 19.49 -24.19
C GLU A 382 -37.38 19.69 -24.53
N ASP A 383 -36.97 20.93 -24.80
CA ASP A 383 -35.56 21.31 -24.93
C ASP A 383 -35.08 21.95 -23.62
N ARG A 384 -34.13 21.29 -22.97
CA ARG A 384 -33.55 21.73 -21.69
C ARG A 384 -32.35 22.67 -21.83
N ALA A 385 -31.97 23.04 -23.06
CA ALA A 385 -30.91 24.01 -23.31
C ALA A 385 -31.35 25.49 -23.22
N GLY A 386 -32.62 25.77 -22.89
CA GLY A 386 -33.20 27.13 -22.89
C GLY A 386 -32.57 28.13 -21.89
N PRO A 387 -32.66 29.45 -22.17
CA PRO A 387 -31.87 30.52 -21.53
C PRO A 387 -32.32 30.98 -20.13
N ASP A 388 -33.13 30.22 -19.39
CA ASP A 388 -33.62 30.61 -18.06
C ASP A 388 -32.83 29.97 -16.92
N ALA A 389 -31.70 30.59 -16.58
CA ALA A 389 -31.17 30.62 -15.21
C ALA A 389 -30.21 31.80 -15.01
N SER A 390 -30.49 32.59 -13.99
CA SER A 390 -29.81 33.82 -13.56
C SER A 390 -28.34 33.62 -13.13
N ALA A 391 -27.42 33.42 -14.08
CA ALA A 391 -26.00 33.34 -13.79
C ALA A 391 -25.29 34.69 -14.00
N ALA A 392 -24.73 35.24 -12.92
CA ALA A 392 -23.95 36.48 -12.92
C ALA A 392 -22.67 36.39 -13.77
N VAL A 393 -22.38 37.45 -14.52
CA VAL A 393 -21.14 37.61 -15.30
C VAL A 393 -19.94 37.66 -14.33
N THR A 394 -19.05 36.67 -14.37
CA THR A 394 -17.82 36.66 -13.55
C THR A 394 -16.60 36.32 -14.40
N PRO A 395 -15.48 37.06 -14.29
CA PRO A 395 -14.28 36.80 -15.10
C PRO A 395 -13.63 35.44 -14.81
N LEU A 396 -13.06 34.82 -15.86
CA LEU A 396 -12.40 33.51 -15.81
C LEU A 396 -11.06 33.58 -15.06
N ALA A 397 -10.94 32.89 -13.93
CA ALA A 397 -9.65 32.68 -13.26
C ALA A 397 -8.77 31.67 -14.03
N ARG A 398 -7.54 32.08 -14.37
CA ARG A 398 -6.51 31.24 -15.01
C ARG A 398 -5.90 30.24 -14.02
N PRO A 399 -5.69 28.94 -14.38
CA PRO A 399 -4.85 28.07 -13.58
C PRO A 399 -3.37 28.45 -13.77
N LYS A 400 -2.68 28.77 -12.66
CA LYS A 400 -1.28 29.22 -12.69
C LYS A 400 -0.33 28.07 -13.08
N ARG A 401 0.71 28.44 -13.82
CA ARG A 401 1.81 27.65 -14.44
C ARG A 401 2.60 26.69 -13.50
N LYS A 402 2.24 26.55 -12.22
CA LYS A 402 2.99 25.78 -11.20
C LYS A 402 2.61 24.28 -11.13
N LEU A 403 1.62 23.83 -11.91
CA LEU A 403 1.12 22.44 -11.85
C LEU A 403 2.15 21.37 -12.27
N TRP A 404 3.15 21.73 -13.09
CA TRP A 404 4.15 20.77 -13.58
C TRP A 404 5.19 20.38 -12.50
N ILE A 405 5.47 21.27 -11.54
CA ILE A 405 6.42 21.00 -10.44
C ILE A 405 5.90 19.87 -9.55
N TYR A 406 4.60 19.82 -9.30
CA TYR A 406 3.96 18.73 -8.56
C TYR A 406 4.06 17.39 -9.32
N GLY A 407 4.01 17.40 -10.66
CA GLY A 407 4.17 16.19 -11.47
C GLY A 407 5.57 15.58 -11.39
N VAL A 408 6.62 16.41 -11.29
CA VAL A 408 8.01 15.93 -11.19
C VAL A 408 8.32 15.37 -9.80
N ILE A 409 7.90 16.07 -8.74
CA ILE A 409 8.04 15.56 -7.35
C ILE A 409 7.32 14.20 -7.22
N PHE A 410 6.15 14.07 -7.85
CA PHE A 410 5.35 12.84 -7.84
C PHE A 410 6.05 11.67 -8.56
N ALA A 411 6.71 11.94 -9.70
CA ALA A 411 7.48 10.92 -10.42
C ALA A 411 8.68 10.40 -9.60
N VAL A 412 9.40 11.29 -8.90
CA VAL A 412 10.54 10.91 -8.05
C VAL A 412 10.09 10.04 -6.87
N VAL A 413 8.98 10.39 -6.22
CA VAL A 413 8.41 9.56 -5.14
C VAL A 413 7.98 8.18 -5.67
N MET A 414 7.36 8.13 -6.85
CA MET A 414 6.80 6.88 -7.39
C MET A 414 7.84 5.92 -7.98
N PHE A 415 8.90 6.44 -8.62
CA PHE A 415 9.86 5.61 -9.35
C PHE A 415 11.21 5.42 -8.64
N VAL A 416 11.53 6.22 -7.61
CA VAL A 416 12.80 6.11 -6.88
C VAL A 416 12.56 5.75 -5.43
N VAL A 417 11.71 6.51 -4.73
CA VAL A 417 11.48 6.31 -3.29
C VAL A 417 10.64 5.06 -3.04
N ALA A 418 9.56 4.86 -3.78
CA ALA A 418 8.70 3.69 -3.59
C ALA A 418 9.40 2.35 -3.90
N PRO A 419 10.18 2.18 -4.99
CA PRO A 419 10.92 0.94 -5.22
C PRO A 419 12.07 0.72 -4.23
N ALA A 420 12.77 1.78 -3.80
CA ALA A 420 13.81 1.68 -2.77
C ALA A 420 13.22 1.31 -1.41
N MET A 421 12.07 1.90 -1.04
CA MET A 421 11.33 1.50 0.15
C MET A 421 10.73 0.10 0.01
N MET A 422 10.32 -0.32 -1.18
CA MET A 422 9.86 -1.68 -1.45
C MET A 422 11.00 -2.70 -1.34
N PHE A 423 12.22 -2.35 -1.74
CA PHE A 423 13.40 -3.20 -1.55
C PHE A 423 13.80 -3.32 -0.07
N VAL A 424 13.74 -2.21 0.69
CA VAL A 424 13.93 -2.21 2.15
C VAL A 424 12.81 -3.00 2.85
N ALA A 425 11.56 -2.81 2.45
CA ALA A 425 10.41 -3.56 2.94
C ALA A 425 10.49 -5.05 2.58
N SER A 426 10.99 -5.40 1.39
CA SER A 426 11.22 -6.80 0.98
C SER A 426 12.32 -7.46 1.81
N ASN A 427 13.35 -6.70 2.21
CA ASN A 427 14.37 -7.19 3.14
C ASN A 427 13.85 -7.32 4.58
N ILE A 428 12.97 -6.42 5.02
CA ILE A 428 12.29 -6.51 6.32
C ILE A 428 11.24 -7.63 6.34
N TRP A 429 10.55 -7.88 5.22
CA TRP A 429 9.60 -8.98 5.03
C TRP A 429 10.29 -10.34 4.98
N ASN A 430 11.46 -10.45 4.33
CA ASN A 430 12.30 -11.65 4.41
C ASN A 430 12.72 -11.96 5.85
N LYS A 431 12.96 -10.94 6.70
CA LYS A 431 13.17 -11.13 8.15
C LYS A 431 11.89 -11.53 8.90
N GLN A 432 10.71 -11.10 8.46
CA GLN A 432 9.43 -11.50 9.06
C GLN A 432 8.97 -12.92 8.64
N GLN A 433 9.38 -13.44 7.48
CA GLN A 433 9.16 -14.85 7.11
C GLN A 433 10.04 -15.83 7.91
N LEU A 434 11.27 -15.45 8.26
CA LEU A 434 12.07 -16.19 9.27
C LEU A 434 11.37 -16.25 10.65
N LYS A 435 10.54 -15.24 10.96
CA LYS A 435 9.69 -15.18 12.16
C LYS A 435 8.43 -16.05 12.06
N ALA A 436 8.07 -16.51 10.86
CA ALA A 436 7.07 -17.56 10.68
C ALA A 436 7.65 -18.96 10.89
N ASP A 437 8.98 -19.16 10.78
CA ASP A 437 9.66 -20.38 11.27
C ASP A 437 9.65 -20.46 12.80
N GLN A 438 9.22 -19.43 13.52
CA GLN A 438 8.75 -19.51 14.89
C GLN A 438 7.51 -20.45 15.02
N LEU A 439 6.92 -20.95 13.93
CA LEU A 439 6.11 -22.20 13.91
C LEU A 439 6.84 -23.41 14.50
N LYS A 440 8.17 -23.40 14.50
CA LYS A 440 9.05 -24.34 15.20
C LYS A 440 8.95 -24.21 16.71
N ALA A 441 8.55 -23.03 17.21
CA ALA A 441 8.22 -22.81 18.62
C ALA A 441 7.08 -23.71 19.12
N ASP A 442 6.29 -24.34 18.24
CA ASP A 442 5.24 -25.28 18.63
C ASP A 442 5.67 -26.77 18.65
N ARG A 443 6.87 -27.10 18.14
CA ARG A 443 7.51 -28.39 18.49
C ARG A 443 8.01 -28.39 19.95
N GLU A 444 7.86 -27.28 20.69
CA GLU A 444 8.39 -27.05 22.04
C GLU A 444 7.49 -27.52 23.20
N ARG A 445 6.44 -28.35 23.02
CA ARG A 445 5.66 -28.96 24.13
C ARG A 445 5.75 -30.48 24.41
N PRO A 446 6.25 -31.37 23.53
CA PRO A 446 6.29 -32.80 23.83
C PRO A 446 7.44 -33.21 24.76
N PHE A 447 8.55 -32.47 24.76
CA PHE A 447 9.73 -32.74 25.60
C PHE A 447 9.91 -31.73 26.74
N ALA A 448 9.19 -30.61 26.71
CA ALA A 448 9.30 -29.59 27.73
C ALA A 448 8.75 -30.10 29.07
N LEU A 449 9.56 -29.97 30.11
CA LEU A 449 9.13 -30.20 31.47
C LEU A 449 8.23 -29.04 31.94
N PRO A 450 7.24 -29.31 32.81
CA PRO A 450 6.25 -28.34 33.28
C PRO A 450 6.82 -27.35 34.31
N PHE A 451 8.00 -26.78 34.04
CA PHE A 451 8.45 -25.59 34.75
C PHE A 451 7.63 -24.37 34.31
N THR A 452 7.38 -23.47 35.23
CA THR A 452 6.66 -22.22 34.96
C THR A 452 7.50 -21.03 35.35
N ASP A 453 7.34 -19.92 34.63
CA ASP A 453 7.99 -18.65 34.90
C ASP A 453 9.53 -18.68 34.87
N LEU A 454 10.13 -19.65 34.16
CA LEU A 454 11.57 -19.65 33.89
C LEU A 454 11.91 -18.45 33.02
N ARG A 455 12.89 -17.66 33.46
CA ARG A 455 13.39 -16.49 32.72
C ARG A 455 14.75 -16.78 32.11
N ALA A 456 15.63 -17.41 32.86
CA ALA A 456 16.99 -17.71 32.43
C ALA A 456 17.48 -19.02 33.05
N PRO A 457 16.98 -20.17 32.59
CA PRO A 457 17.42 -21.46 33.10
C PRO A 457 18.85 -21.70 32.66
N HIS A 458 19.77 -21.77 33.61
CA HIS A 458 21.20 -21.91 33.35
C HIS A 458 21.65 -23.35 33.58
N GLY A 459 21.96 -23.71 34.82
CA GLY A 459 22.35 -25.07 35.20
C GLY A 459 21.14 -25.99 35.36
N VAL A 460 21.35 -27.26 35.01
CA VAL A 460 20.39 -28.34 35.25
C VAL A 460 21.07 -29.57 35.86
N ALA A 461 20.41 -30.23 36.80
CA ALA A 461 20.84 -31.50 37.37
C ALA A 461 19.66 -32.44 37.56
N VAL A 462 19.93 -33.75 37.60
CA VAL A 462 18.92 -34.77 37.80
C VAL A 462 19.41 -35.83 38.78
N ASP A 463 18.57 -36.20 39.75
CA ASP A 463 18.91 -37.24 40.72
C ASP A 463 18.46 -38.64 40.25
N ALA A 464 18.88 -39.68 40.98
CA ALA A 464 18.54 -41.07 40.66
C ALA A 464 17.03 -41.38 40.78
N ALA A 465 16.25 -40.53 41.46
CA ALA A 465 14.80 -40.64 41.50
C ALA A 465 14.12 -39.95 40.29
N GLY A 466 14.89 -39.25 39.45
CA GLY A 466 14.40 -38.52 38.29
C GLY A 466 13.87 -37.12 38.61
N ASN A 467 14.15 -36.58 39.81
CA ASN A 467 13.83 -35.19 40.10
C ASN A 467 14.83 -34.28 39.37
N VAL A 468 14.32 -33.19 38.79
CA VAL A 468 15.10 -32.23 38.00
C VAL A 468 15.27 -30.95 38.79
N TYR A 469 16.49 -30.44 38.83
CA TYR A 469 16.89 -29.23 39.55
C TYR A 469 17.41 -28.23 38.53
N VAL A 470 16.98 -26.98 38.62
CA VAL A 470 17.31 -25.93 37.64
C VAL A 470 17.65 -24.65 38.37
N THR A 471 18.76 -24.01 38.01
CA THR A 471 19.04 -22.62 38.43
C THR A 471 18.37 -21.67 37.44
N ASP A 472 17.49 -20.80 37.93
CA ASP A 472 16.86 -19.75 37.15
C ASP A 472 17.54 -18.43 37.51
N THR A 473 18.60 -18.12 36.78
CA THR A 473 19.59 -17.10 37.13
C THR A 473 18.98 -15.71 37.20
N HIS A 474 18.02 -15.40 36.31
CA HIS A 474 17.37 -14.09 36.30
C HIS A 474 16.40 -13.89 37.46
N THR A 475 15.83 -14.95 38.01
CA THR A 475 14.94 -14.87 39.18
C THR A 475 15.62 -15.32 40.48
N ASN A 476 16.95 -15.48 40.46
CA ASN A 476 17.79 -15.74 41.62
C ASN A 476 17.31 -16.92 42.47
N ARG A 477 16.83 -17.99 41.83
CA ARG A 477 16.24 -19.13 42.53
C ARG A 477 16.70 -20.47 41.96
N VAL A 478 16.59 -21.49 42.79
CA VAL A 478 16.77 -22.88 42.38
C VAL A 478 15.41 -23.56 42.44
N LEU A 479 14.97 -24.13 41.33
CA LEU A 479 13.72 -24.85 41.21
C LEU A 479 13.99 -26.35 41.23
N LYS A 480 13.10 -27.10 41.89
CA LYS A 480 13.03 -28.55 41.85
C LYS A 480 11.71 -28.96 41.22
N LEU A 481 11.75 -29.84 40.23
CA LEU A 481 10.60 -30.55 39.71
C LEU A 481 10.71 -32.02 40.08
N ALA A 482 9.77 -32.51 40.89
CA ALA A 482 9.76 -33.93 41.26
C ALA A 482 9.42 -34.82 40.06
N ALA A 483 9.95 -36.04 40.02
CA ALA A 483 9.71 -36.97 38.92
C ALA A 483 8.21 -37.21 38.70
N GLY A 484 7.73 -36.95 37.49
CA GLY A 484 6.31 -37.09 37.13
C GLY A 484 5.36 -36.04 37.74
N SER A 485 5.89 -35.08 38.51
CA SER A 485 5.11 -33.94 39.02
C SER A 485 4.91 -32.88 37.94
N GLY A 486 3.74 -32.24 37.96
CA GLY A 486 3.48 -30.99 37.22
C GLY A 486 3.73 -29.72 38.05
N ILE A 487 4.18 -29.87 39.29
CA ILE A 487 4.36 -28.79 40.25
C ILE A 487 5.85 -28.67 40.58
N GLN A 488 6.41 -27.50 40.28
CA GLN A 488 7.75 -27.10 40.70
C GLN A 488 7.75 -26.55 42.13
N THR A 489 8.86 -26.73 42.83
CA THR A 489 9.12 -26.22 44.18
C THR A 489 10.35 -25.33 44.16
N VAL A 490 10.27 -24.14 44.74
CA VAL A 490 11.46 -23.30 44.96
C VAL A 490 12.23 -23.85 46.16
N LEU A 491 13.52 -24.15 45.98
CA LEU A 491 14.39 -24.56 47.07
C LEU A 491 14.81 -23.34 47.90
N PRO A 492 14.88 -23.47 49.25
CA PRO A 492 15.15 -22.37 50.17
C PRO A 492 16.64 -21.95 50.20
N PHE A 493 17.21 -21.66 49.03
CA PHE A 493 18.46 -20.91 48.95
C PHE A 493 18.18 -19.43 49.21
N THR A 494 19.14 -18.74 49.81
CA THR A 494 19.02 -17.33 50.21
C THR A 494 20.23 -16.54 49.74
N GLY A 495 20.01 -15.32 49.26
CA GLY A 495 21.09 -14.43 48.81
C GLY A 495 21.80 -14.92 47.55
N LEU A 496 21.10 -15.65 46.68
CA LEU A 496 21.55 -15.81 45.29
C LEU A 496 21.24 -14.49 44.58
N ASP A 497 22.16 -14.00 43.76
CA ASP A 497 22.03 -12.73 43.07
C ASP A 497 22.65 -12.79 41.66
N MET A 498 22.23 -11.86 40.79
CA MET A 498 22.88 -11.62 39.51
C MET A 498 24.06 -10.66 39.67
N CYS A 499 25.20 -11.00 39.07
CA CYS A 499 26.41 -10.21 39.01
C CYS A 499 26.23 -9.08 38.01
N ASP A 500 26.23 -7.83 38.48
CA ASP A 500 26.15 -6.64 37.61
C ASP A 500 25.01 -6.69 36.58
N ASN A 501 23.90 -7.37 36.89
CA ASN A 501 22.78 -7.65 35.98
C ASN A 501 23.20 -8.36 34.68
N ASN A 502 24.25 -9.19 34.72
CA ASN A 502 24.74 -9.97 33.60
C ASN A 502 24.43 -11.46 33.77
N ILE A 503 23.56 -11.99 32.91
CA ILE A 503 23.14 -13.39 32.89
C ILE A 503 24.29 -14.38 32.66
N GLU A 504 25.30 -14.00 31.87
CA GLU A 504 26.47 -14.82 31.51
C GLU A 504 27.52 -14.87 32.63
N ALA A 505 27.34 -14.09 33.70
CA ALA A 505 28.28 -14.02 34.82
C ALA A 505 27.63 -14.42 36.16
N SER A 506 26.39 -14.90 36.16
CA SER A 506 25.54 -15.03 37.36
C SER A 506 25.11 -16.48 37.64
N VAL A 507 24.99 -16.85 38.93
CA VAL A 507 24.55 -18.16 39.47
C VAL A 507 24.77 -19.33 38.50
N GLY A 508 25.99 -19.87 38.49
CA GLY A 508 26.34 -21.05 37.73
C GLY A 508 26.03 -22.37 38.45
N GLY A 509 26.16 -23.46 37.72
CA GLY A 509 26.33 -24.85 38.22
C GLY A 509 25.31 -25.33 39.24
N VAL A 510 24.51 -26.33 38.90
CA VAL A 510 23.78 -27.10 39.92
C VAL A 510 24.20 -28.56 39.87
N ALA A 511 24.43 -29.15 41.04
CA ALA A 511 24.67 -30.58 41.19
C ALA A 511 23.82 -31.16 42.31
N VAL A 512 23.51 -32.45 42.21
CA VAL A 512 22.77 -33.19 43.23
C VAL A 512 23.49 -34.50 43.54
N ASP A 513 23.70 -34.79 44.82
CA ASP A 513 24.31 -36.05 45.23
C ASP A 513 23.27 -37.17 45.44
N ALA A 514 23.75 -38.40 45.63
CA ALA A 514 22.88 -39.56 45.86
C ALA A 514 22.02 -39.47 47.13
N ALA A 515 22.38 -38.61 48.09
CA ALA A 515 21.58 -38.35 49.29
C ALA A 515 20.52 -37.25 49.05
N GLY A 516 20.47 -36.66 47.86
CA GLY A 516 19.56 -35.59 47.49
C GLY A 516 19.98 -34.20 47.99
N ASN A 517 21.25 -34.03 48.40
CA ASN A 517 21.76 -32.70 48.70
C ASN A 517 22.04 -31.95 47.40
N VAL A 518 21.66 -30.68 47.36
CA VAL A 518 21.81 -29.82 46.18
C VAL A 518 22.96 -28.85 46.41
N TYR A 519 23.82 -28.71 45.41
CA TYR A 519 25.00 -27.83 45.43
C TYR A 519 24.85 -26.81 44.31
N VAL A 520 25.08 -25.53 44.63
CA VAL A 520 25.00 -24.43 43.65
C VAL A 520 26.29 -23.62 43.69
N ALA A 521 26.83 -23.31 42.51
CA ALA A 521 27.94 -22.38 42.37
C ALA A 521 27.42 -20.94 42.32
N ASP A 522 27.51 -20.25 43.45
CA ASP A 522 27.13 -18.85 43.56
C ASP A 522 28.29 -17.97 43.09
N SER A 523 28.30 -17.75 41.77
CA SER A 523 29.35 -17.02 41.04
C SER A 523 29.59 -15.63 41.63
N CYS A 524 28.53 -14.95 42.04
CA CYS A 524 28.55 -13.55 42.47
C CYS A 524 29.10 -13.37 43.87
N HIS A 525 28.82 -14.32 44.76
CA HIS A 525 29.41 -14.34 46.09
C HIS A 525 30.70 -15.16 46.15
N ASN A 526 31.22 -15.62 45.01
CA ASN A 526 32.46 -16.39 44.92
C ASN A 526 32.48 -17.61 45.86
N GLN A 527 31.36 -18.34 45.92
CA GLN A 527 31.18 -19.43 46.87
C GLN A 527 30.42 -20.60 46.24
N VAL A 528 30.50 -21.76 46.89
CA VAL A 528 29.62 -22.90 46.59
C VAL A 528 28.75 -23.15 47.80
N VAL A 529 27.43 -23.17 47.61
CA VAL A 529 26.45 -23.41 48.68
C VAL A 529 25.84 -24.79 48.55
N LYS A 530 25.66 -25.47 49.69
CA LYS A 530 25.01 -26.77 49.80
C LYS A 530 23.69 -26.62 50.55
N LEU A 531 22.62 -27.16 50.00
CA LEU A 531 21.36 -27.40 50.69
C LEU A 531 21.19 -28.89 50.94
N ALA A 532 21.20 -29.29 52.21
CA ALA A 532 20.97 -30.69 52.56
C ALA A 532 19.52 -31.11 52.25
N ALA A 533 19.33 -32.38 51.88
CA ALA A 533 17.99 -32.88 51.55
C ALA A 533 17.00 -32.63 52.71
N GLY A 534 15.89 -31.95 52.41
CA GLY A 534 14.86 -31.60 53.41
C GLY A 534 15.24 -30.47 54.38
N SER A 535 16.44 -29.90 54.28
CA SER A 535 16.84 -28.73 55.05
C SER A 535 16.17 -27.46 54.51
N SER A 536 15.90 -26.51 55.41
CA SER A 536 15.52 -25.14 55.07
C SER A 536 16.69 -24.16 55.11
N THR A 537 17.89 -24.64 55.44
CA THR A 537 19.09 -23.82 55.65
C THR A 537 20.23 -24.32 54.77
N GLN A 538 20.79 -23.41 53.97
CA GLN A 538 22.00 -23.66 53.18
C GLN A 538 23.28 -23.57 54.03
N THR A 539 24.35 -24.21 53.57
CA THR A 539 25.68 -24.14 54.17
C THR A 539 26.70 -23.78 53.09
N VAL A 540 27.54 -22.79 53.34
CA VAL A 540 28.65 -22.45 52.44
C VAL A 540 29.75 -23.50 52.59
N LEU A 541 30.20 -24.07 51.47
CA LEU A 541 31.30 -25.02 51.49
C LEU A 541 32.64 -24.30 51.69
N PRO A 542 33.60 -24.92 52.40
CA PRO A 542 34.88 -24.30 52.80
C PRO A 542 35.91 -24.22 51.66
N PHE A 543 35.50 -23.80 50.46
CA PHE A 543 36.43 -23.38 49.41
C PHE A 543 37.05 -22.04 49.77
N ARG A 544 38.35 -21.88 49.52
CA ARG A 544 39.07 -20.63 49.77
C ARG A 544 39.50 -19.97 48.47
N GLY A 545 39.18 -18.69 48.33
CA GLY A 545 39.67 -17.85 47.24
C GLY A 545 39.11 -18.19 45.86
N LEU A 546 37.89 -18.73 45.78
CA LEU A 546 37.21 -18.86 44.48
C LEU A 546 37.01 -17.49 43.86
N ARG A 547 36.98 -17.44 42.52
CA ARG A 547 36.69 -16.25 41.74
C ARG A 547 35.81 -16.64 40.55
N PHE A 548 34.54 -16.20 40.56
CA PHE A 548 33.53 -16.61 39.58
C PHE A 548 33.46 -18.14 39.41
N PRO A 549 33.05 -18.90 40.44
CA PRO A 549 32.78 -20.32 40.26
C PRO A 549 31.62 -20.54 39.29
N GLU A 550 31.76 -21.46 38.33
CA GLU A 550 30.75 -21.74 37.29
C GLU A 550 30.22 -23.18 37.40
N GLY A 551 30.92 -24.16 36.83
CA GLY A 551 30.55 -25.59 36.92
C GLY A 551 30.76 -26.17 38.31
N VAL A 552 29.86 -27.04 38.75
CA VAL A 552 29.98 -27.79 40.01
C VAL A 552 29.54 -29.25 39.80
N ALA A 553 30.32 -30.19 40.34
CA ALA A 553 29.97 -31.60 40.36
C ALA A 553 30.23 -32.23 41.72
N VAL A 554 29.53 -33.32 41.99
CA VAL A 554 29.71 -34.13 43.20
C VAL A 554 29.84 -35.60 42.81
N ASP A 555 30.89 -36.26 43.31
CA ASP A 555 31.09 -37.69 43.03
C ASP A 555 30.35 -38.59 44.05
N GLY A 556 30.30 -39.89 43.76
CA GLY A 556 29.66 -40.88 44.63
C GLY A 556 30.29 -41.02 46.03
N ALA A 557 31.50 -40.50 46.24
CA ALA A 557 32.14 -40.43 47.55
C ALA A 557 31.80 -39.13 48.30
N GLY A 558 31.11 -38.19 47.66
CA GLY A 558 30.73 -36.89 48.21
C GLY A 558 31.82 -35.82 48.07
N ASN A 559 32.83 -36.04 47.23
CA ASN A 559 33.79 -34.98 46.91
C ASN A 559 33.15 -33.99 45.95
N VAL A 560 33.36 -32.69 46.19
CA VAL A 560 32.80 -31.61 45.37
C VAL A 560 33.91 -31.03 44.49
N TYR A 561 33.62 -30.87 43.20
CA TYR A 561 34.52 -30.28 42.22
C TYR A 561 33.89 -28.99 41.73
N VAL A 562 34.67 -27.93 41.61
CA VAL A 562 34.21 -26.63 41.13
C VAL A 562 35.18 -26.06 40.10
N VAL A 563 34.64 -25.56 39.00
CA VAL A 563 35.38 -24.74 38.03
C VAL A 563 35.47 -23.33 38.59
N ASP A 564 36.68 -22.93 38.95
CA ASP A 564 37.02 -21.58 39.38
C ASP A 564 37.46 -20.80 38.15
N HIS A 565 36.48 -20.32 37.38
CA HIS A 565 36.69 -19.78 36.03
C HIS A 565 37.57 -18.52 36.06
N GLY A 566 37.38 -17.66 37.06
CA GLY A 566 38.17 -16.45 37.23
C GLY A 566 39.67 -16.75 37.35
N ASP A 567 40.06 -17.80 38.07
CA ASP A 567 41.46 -18.20 38.22
C ASP A 567 41.87 -19.33 37.25
N GLY A 568 40.99 -19.75 36.33
CA GLY A 568 41.27 -20.75 35.30
C GLY A 568 41.71 -22.10 35.87
N ARG A 569 41.03 -22.58 36.91
CA ARG A 569 41.41 -23.83 37.61
C ARG A 569 40.21 -24.65 38.06
N ILE A 570 40.43 -25.91 38.41
CA ILE A 570 39.41 -26.79 38.99
C ILE A 570 39.83 -27.15 40.42
N MET A 571 38.96 -26.86 41.37
CA MET A 571 39.18 -27.11 42.80
C MET A 571 38.37 -28.33 43.23
N LYS A 572 38.98 -29.24 43.99
CA LYS A 572 38.33 -30.39 44.62
C LYS A 572 38.23 -30.16 46.12
N LEU A 573 37.06 -30.32 46.71
CA LEU A 573 36.86 -30.41 48.15
C LEU A 573 36.54 -31.86 48.50
N PRO A 574 37.45 -32.59 49.18
CA PRO A 574 37.16 -33.94 49.62
C PRO A 574 35.97 -33.99 50.58
N ALA A 575 35.22 -35.09 50.56
CA ALA A 575 34.06 -35.28 51.42
C ALA A 575 34.42 -35.08 52.91
N GLY A 576 33.71 -34.18 53.59
CA GLY A 576 33.94 -33.86 55.01
C GLY A 576 35.24 -33.10 55.29
N ALA A 577 36.04 -32.74 54.29
CA ALA A 577 37.23 -31.93 54.48
C ALA A 577 36.90 -30.44 54.66
N HIS A 578 37.80 -29.72 55.33
CA HIS A 578 37.74 -28.25 55.47
C HIS A 578 38.70 -27.51 54.53
N THR A 579 39.42 -28.26 53.70
CA THR A 579 40.44 -27.73 52.79
C THR A 579 40.24 -28.35 51.42
N SER A 580 40.12 -27.50 50.41
CA SER A 580 40.12 -27.91 49.02
C SER A 580 41.55 -28.09 48.49
N THR A 581 41.69 -28.92 47.46
CA THR A 581 42.92 -29.15 46.72
C THR A 581 42.73 -28.74 45.26
N LEU A 582 43.80 -28.25 44.65
CA LEU A 582 43.82 -27.91 43.23
C LEU A 582 44.02 -29.19 42.40
N LEU A 583 43.19 -29.40 41.38
CA LEU A 583 43.48 -30.43 40.37
C LEU A 583 44.67 -30.02 39.49
N PRO A 584 45.42 -30.98 38.91
CA PRO A 584 46.56 -30.68 38.04
C PRO A 584 46.19 -29.73 36.90
N THR A 585 47.13 -28.90 36.45
CA THR A 585 46.94 -28.07 35.26
C THR A 585 46.88 -28.94 34.00
N SER A 586 46.11 -28.53 32.98
CA SER A 586 46.01 -29.26 31.71
C SER A 586 47.36 -29.42 30.97
N GLY A 587 48.32 -28.51 31.21
CA GLY A 587 49.61 -28.47 30.49
C GLY A 587 49.50 -27.99 29.03
N LEU A 588 48.30 -27.63 28.57
CA LEU A 588 48.01 -27.24 27.17
C LEU A 588 47.98 -25.71 26.96
N GLY A 589 48.11 -24.93 28.04
CA GLY A 589 47.87 -23.49 28.01
C GLY A 589 46.41 -23.15 27.71
N ALA A 590 45.50 -24.04 28.07
CA ALA A 590 44.05 -23.86 28.02
C ALA A 590 43.52 -23.80 29.46
N ALA A 591 42.58 -22.90 29.71
CA ALA A 591 41.89 -22.76 30.99
C ALA A 591 40.59 -23.58 30.96
N PRO A 592 40.15 -24.18 32.08
CA PRO A 592 38.84 -24.77 32.15
C PRO A 592 37.79 -23.70 31.91
N ASP A 593 36.81 -24.02 31.09
CA ASP A 593 35.69 -23.14 30.76
C ASP A 593 34.40 -23.96 30.79
N GLY A 594 33.42 -23.42 31.50
CA GLY A 594 32.12 -24.04 31.64
C GLY A 594 32.05 -25.14 32.71
N ASP A 595 31.57 -26.33 32.34
CA ASP A 595 31.17 -27.35 33.32
C ASP A 595 32.27 -28.38 33.68
N VAL A 596 32.13 -28.96 34.86
CA VAL A 596 32.91 -30.11 35.33
C VAL A 596 31.95 -31.23 35.69
N VAL A 597 32.19 -32.44 35.19
CA VAL A 597 31.37 -33.62 35.50
C VAL A 597 32.23 -34.78 35.95
N VAL A 598 31.67 -35.66 36.77
CA VAL A 598 32.39 -36.80 37.34
C VAL A 598 31.58 -38.07 37.19
N ASP A 599 32.20 -39.12 36.64
CA ASP A 599 31.52 -40.41 36.47
C ASP A 599 31.58 -41.29 37.73
N ALA A 600 30.85 -42.40 37.71
CA ALA A 600 30.81 -43.35 38.84
C ALA A 600 32.16 -44.01 39.14
N ALA A 601 33.10 -44.02 38.18
CA ALA A 601 34.46 -44.49 38.38
C ALA A 601 35.39 -43.40 38.99
N GLY A 602 34.90 -42.18 39.18
CA GLY A 602 35.64 -41.04 39.71
C GLY A 602 36.51 -40.35 38.67
N ASN A 603 36.31 -40.60 37.37
CA ASN A 603 36.97 -39.81 36.34
C ASN A 603 36.30 -38.44 36.26
N VAL A 604 37.11 -37.39 36.22
CA VAL A 604 36.66 -36.00 36.07
C VAL A 604 36.77 -35.62 34.59
N TYR A 605 35.74 -34.99 34.06
CA TYR A 605 35.70 -34.44 32.71
C TYR A 605 35.41 -32.95 32.80
N ALA A 606 36.07 -32.15 31.96
CA ALA A 606 35.80 -30.71 31.89
C ALA A 606 36.10 -30.15 30.51
N GLY A 607 35.39 -29.08 30.17
CA GLY A 607 35.68 -28.21 29.03
C GLY A 607 36.93 -27.38 29.30
N PHE A 608 37.77 -27.20 28.28
CA PHE A 608 38.93 -26.32 28.31
C PHE A 608 39.02 -25.47 27.05
N SER A 609 39.28 -24.17 27.22
CA SER A 609 39.42 -23.23 26.14
C SER A 609 40.78 -22.55 26.11
N LYS A 610 41.29 -22.40 24.89
CA LYS A 610 42.52 -21.68 24.59
C LYS A 610 42.23 -20.55 23.61
N SER A 611 42.32 -19.32 24.08
CA SER A 611 42.14 -18.14 23.25
C SER A 611 43.22 -18.04 22.16
N ARG A 612 42.80 -17.71 20.93
CA ARG A 612 43.62 -17.45 19.73
C ARG A 612 43.53 -15.96 19.35
N TYR A 613 44.44 -15.52 18.49
CA TYR A 613 44.42 -14.18 17.92
C TYR A 613 43.13 -13.94 17.11
N ARG A 614 42.55 -12.72 17.19
CA ARG A 614 41.25 -12.32 16.58
C ARG A 614 39.98 -12.96 17.19
N GLY A 615 39.99 -13.31 18.47
CA GLY A 615 38.75 -13.74 19.15
C GLY A 615 38.25 -15.13 18.75
N GLN A 616 39.12 -15.95 18.15
CA GLN A 616 38.88 -17.39 18.00
C GLN A 616 39.34 -18.10 19.28
N SER A 617 38.77 -19.24 19.63
CA SER A 617 39.27 -20.07 20.72
C SER A 617 39.23 -21.55 20.33
N ASP A 618 40.29 -22.28 20.68
CA ASP A 618 40.29 -23.74 20.57
C ASP A 618 39.56 -24.30 21.80
N LYS A 619 38.63 -25.24 21.60
CA LYS A 619 37.88 -25.91 22.67
C LYS A 619 38.29 -27.38 22.75
N TYR A 620 38.47 -27.88 23.97
CA TYR A 620 38.87 -29.25 24.26
C TYR A 620 38.00 -29.83 25.36
N VAL A 621 37.72 -31.12 25.27
CA VAL A 621 37.20 -31.89 26.41
C VAL A 621 38.33 -32.75 26.94
N LEU A 622 38.64 -32.60 28.22
CA LEU A 622 39.71 -33.34 28.87
C LEU A 622 39.15 -34.29 29.94
N LYS A 623 39.79 -35.44 30.09
CA LYS A 623 39.51 -36.45 31.12
C LYS A 623 40.69 -36.55 32.10
N LEU A 624 40.42 -36.52 33.39
CA LEU A 624 41.36 -36.85 34.45
C LEU A 624 40.88 -38.11 35.18
N ALA A 625 41.64 -39.20 35.04
CA ALA A 625 41.32 -40.44 35.73
C ALA A 625 41.68 -40.36 37.24
N PRO A 626 41.05 -41.17 38.11
CA PRO A 626 41.42 -41.24 39.51
C PRO A 626 42.87 -41.73 39.68
N GLY A 627 43.72 -40.92 40.32
CA GLY A 627 45.11 -41.27 40.62
C GLY A 627 46.15 -40.59 39.74
N PRO A 628 46.12 -40.72 38.40
CA PRO A 628 47.02 -40.00 37.50
C PRO A 628 46.97 -38.47 37.71
N SER A 629 48.11 -37.81 37.51
CA SER A 629 48.24 -36.35 37.62
C SER A 629 48.15 -35.62 36.27
N ALA A 630 47.76 -36.32 35.20
CA ALA A 630 47.75 -35.77 33.85
C ALA A 630 46.36 -35.88 33.21
N TRP A 631 45.94 -34.78 32.59
CA TRP A 631 44.73 -34.73 31.77
C TRP A 631 44.97 -35.42 30.42
N THR A 632 44.03 -36.26 30.02
CA THR A 632 44.00 -36.90 28.71
C THR A 632 42.97 -36.17 27.85
N ARG A 633 43.39 -35.72 26.67
CA ARG A 633 42.49 -35.10 25.70
C ARG A 633 41.57 -36.15 25.08
N LEU A 634 40.27 -35.91 25.11
CA LEU A 634 39.29 -36.73 24.41
C LEU A 634 39.21 -36.36 22.91
N PRO A 635 38.71 -37.27 22.06
CA PRO A 635 38.48 -36.99 20.64
C PRO A 635 37.63 -35.72 20.47
N SER A 636 37.95 -34.94 19.45
CA SER A 636 37.16 -33.76 19.11
C SER A 636 35.85 -34.17 18.44
N ALA A 637 34.75 -33.49 18.75
CA ALA A 637 33.48 -33.74 18.09
C ALA A 637 33.58 -33.49 16.57
N PRO A 638 32.92 -34.32 15.74
CA PRO A 638 32.80 -34.07 14.31
C PRO A 638 31.83 -32.90 14.08
N ASP A 639 32.37 -31.74 13.72
CA ASP A 639 31.61 -30.54 13.35
C ASP A 639 32.19 -29.95 12.05
N ASN A 640 31.32 -29.77 11.05
CA ASN A 640 31.62 -29.28 9.70
C ASN A 640 31.84 -27.74 9.64
N SER A 641 32.19 -27.08 10.75
CA SER A 641 32.36 -25.62 10.78
C SER A 641 33.74 -25.15 11.25
N GLY A 642 34.60 -26.08 11.71
CA GLY A 642 35.92 -25.72 12.24
C GLY A 642 35.84 -24.92 13.54
N LYS A 643 34.71 -25.00 14.27
CA LYS A 643 34.47 -24.26 15.51
C LYS A 643 34.43 -25.12 16.77
N GLY A 644 34.53 -26.45 16.68
CA GLY A 644 34.65 -27.32 17.87
C GLY A 644 33.36 -27.40 18.71
N PHE A 645 33.48 -27.79 19.98
CA PHE A 645 32.36 -27.84 20.94
C PHE A 645 31.75 -26.44 21.17
N SER A 646 30.49 -26.38 21.58
CA SER A 646 29.74 -25.13 21.76
C SER A 646 30.44 -24.12 22.67
N SER A 647 30.06 -22.84 22.56
CA SER A 647 30.52 -21.75 23.43
C SER A 647 29.63 -21.51 24.65
N GLY A 648 28.71 -22.43 24.97
CA GLY A 648 27.84 -22.35 26.14
C GLY A 648 28.61 -22.64 27.44
N GLU A 649 28.15 -22.04 28.54
CA GLU A 649 28.79 -22.13 29.86
C GLU A 649 28.58 -23.50 30.55
N GLN A 650 27.59 -24.31 30.15
CA GLN A 650 27.53 -25.72 30.57
C GLN A 650 27.20 -26.65 29.40
N ASP A 651 28.20 -27.44 29.01
CA ASP A 651 28.23 -28.18 27.76
C ASP A 651 28.54 -29.67 27.91
N LEU A 652 28.65 -30.19 29.14
CA LEU A 652 29.02 -31.59 29.41
C LEU A 652 28.07 -32.26 30.41
N ALA A 653 27.71 -33.52 30.15
CA ALA A 653 27.04 -34.38 31.12
C ALA A 653 27.58 -35.81 31.03
N VAL A 654 27.61 -36.55 32.13
CA VAL A 654 28.09 -37.95 32.14
C VAL A 654 27.13 -38.86 32.90
N ASP A 655 26.83 -40.02 32.32
CA ASP A 655 25.99 -41.02 32.98
C ASP A 655 26.82 -42.00 33.83
N THR A 656 26.16 -42.88 34.59
CA THR A 656 26.86 -43.84 35.45
C THR A 656 27.65 -44.89 34.69
N ALA A 657 27.33 -45.12 33.41
CA ALA A 657 28.08 -46.02 32.54
C ALA A 657 29.35 -45.35 31.97
N GLY A 658 29.52 -44.04 32.16
CA GLY A 658 30.64 -43.26 31.64
C GLY A 658 30.44 -42.81 30.20
N ASN A 659 29.21 -42.80 29.69
CA ASN A 659 28.92 -42.12 28.43
C ASN A 659 28.91 -40.61 28.68
N LEU A 660 29.68 -39.88 27.86
CA LEU A 660 29.78 -38.43 27.93
C LEU A 660 28.87 -37.79 26.89
N TYR A 661 28.17 -36.72 27.25
CA TYR A 661 27.24 -35.99 26.39
C TYR A 661 27.72 -34.55 26.24
N ALA A 662 27.57 -33.98 25.03
CA ALA A 662 28.00 -32.61 24.75
C ALA A 662 27.22 -31.93 23.61
N PHE A 663 27.27 -30.59 23.54
CA PHE A 663 26.71 -29.79 22.45
C PHE A 663 27.70 -29.49 21.32
N THR A 664 27.21 -29.36 20.08
CA THR A 664 27.96 -28.81 18.93
C THR A 664 27.42 -27.47 18.43
N GLY A 665 28.17 -26.39 18.67
CA GLY A 665 27.96 -25.05 18.08
C GLY A 665 26.56 -24.41 18.20
N LEU A 666 26.40 -23.21 17.64
CA LEU A 666 25.15 -22.42 17.68
C LEU A 666 23.98 -23.02 16.87
N ALA A 667 24.23 -24.07 16.08
CA ALA A 667 23.18 -24.82 15.35
C ALA A 667 22.79 -26.15 16.03
N GLY A 668 23.49 -26.52 17.12
CA GLY A 668 23.01 -27.38 18.21
C GLY A 668 22.69 -28.84 17.89
N GLY A 669 23.71 -29.68 17.66
CA GLY A 669 23.55 -31.14 17.77
C GLY A 669 23.90 -31.62 19.18
N LEU A 670 23.16 -32.61 19.70
CA LEU A 670 23.50 -33.30 20.94
C LEU A 670 24.31 -34.57 20.62
N LEU A 671 25.51 -34.68 21.17
CA LEU A 671 26.41 -35.81 20.94
C LEU A 671 26.58 -36.67 22.18
N LYS A 672 26.89 -37.94 21.96
CA LYS A 672 27.24 -38.96 22.96
C LYS A 672 28.57 -39.61 22.60
N LEU A 673 29.52 -39.67 23.54
CA LEU A 673 30.78 -40.41 23.44
C LEU A 673 30.73 -41.61 24.40
N PRO A 674 30.61 -42.84 23.88
CA PRO A 674 30.68 -44.02 24.73
C PRO A 674 32.05 -44.16 25.42
N PRO A 675 32.11 -44.77 26.61
CA PRO A 675 33.36 -44.96 27.34
C PRO A 675 34.37 -45.76 26.49
N GLY A 676 35.57 -45.21 26.32
CA GLY A 676 36.64 -45.83 25.53
C GLY A 676 36.45 -45.75 24.01
N SER A 677 35.39 -45.10 23.52
CA SER A 677 35.22 -44.79 22.10
C SER A 677 36.06 -43.58 21.70
N ASP A 678 36.57 -43.60 20.47
CA ASP A 678 37.17 -42.43 19.83
C ASP A 678 36.18 -41.64 18.96
N THR A 679 34.93 -42.12 18.88
CA THR A 679 33.89 -41.60 17.98
C THR A 679 32.69 -41.09 18.76
N TRP A 680 32.31 -39.84 18.48
CA TRP A 680 31.06 -39.23 18.95
C TRP A 680 29.87 -39.66 18.08
N ILE A 681 28.74 -39.93 18.73
CA ILE A 681 27.48 -40.36 18.13
C ILE A 681 26.46 -39.24 18.32
N GLU A 682 25.85 -38.77 17.22
CA GLU A 682 24.76 -37.78 17.29
C GLU A 682 23.45 -38.43 17.74
N LEU A 683 22.81 -37.86 18.77
CA LEU A 683 21.51 -38.30 19.26
C LEU A 683 20.41 -37.80 18.32
N ARG A 684 19.77 -38.74 17.62
CA ARG A 684 18.72 -38.43 16.64
C ARG A 684 17.42 -38.01 17.34
N GLY A 685 16.77 -36.99 16.80
CA GLY A 685 15.46 -36.53 17.28
C GLY A 685 15.50 -35.34 18.24
N ALA A 686 16.68 -34.83 18.61
CA ALA A 686 16.80 -33.58 19.31
C ALA A 686 16.24 -32.42 18.46
N PRO A 687 15.38 -31.55 19.01
CA PRO A 687 15.04 -30.31 18.34
C PRO A 687 16.30 -29.43 18.27
N PRO A 688 16.47 -28.63 17.21
CA PRO A 688 17.50 -27.59 17.19
C PRO A 688 17.24 -26.55 18.29
N PHE A 689 18.24 -26.35 19.14
CA PHE A 689 18.21 -25.41 20.27
C PHE A 689 18.35 -23.95 19.81
N ILE A 690 17.83 -23.01 20.61
CA ILE A 690 17.94 -21.57 20.34
C ILE A 690 19.19 -21.01 21.00
N ASP A 691 19.31 -21.22 22.31
CA ASP A 691 20.42 -20.80 23.15
C ASP A 691 20.58 -21.80 24.31
N PRO A 692 21.15 -22.99 24.07
CA PRO A 692 21.31 -24.01 25.10
C PRO A 692 22.37 -23.59 26.11
N LEU A 693 22.00 -23.57 27.40
CA LEU A 693 22.88 -23.10 28.48
C LEU A 693 23.37 -24.20 29.40
N GLY A 694 22.60 -25.28 29.56
CA GLY A 694 22.89 -26.35 30.51
C GLY A 694 22.46 -27.73 30.01
N LEU A 695 23.20 -28.73 30.49
CA LEU A 695 23.09 -30.12 30.05
C LEU A 695 23.18 -31.07 31.25
N ALA A 696 22.24 -32.01 31.36
CA ALA A 696 22.32 -33.09 32.33
C ALA A 696 21.84 -34.40 31.73
N VAL A 697 22.22 -35.53 32.32
CA VAL A 697 21.74 -36.86 31.96
C VAL A 697 21.31 -37.60 33.20
N ASP A 698 20.22 -38.37 33.13
CA ASP A 698 19.85 -39.21 34.27
C ASP A 698 20.93 -40.26 34.54
N PRO A 699 21.11 -40.70 35.80
CA PRO A 699 22.12 -41.71 36.12
C PRO A 699 22.02 -42.99 35.28
N GLY A 700 20.81 -43.36 34.83
CA GLY A 700 20.56 -44.52 33.98
C GLY A 700 20.90 -44.33 32.49
N GLY A 701 21.21 -43.11 32.04
CA GLY A 701 21.52 -42.82 30.64
C GLY A 701 20.33 -42.99 29.70
N ASN A 702 19.10 -42.81 30.19
CA ASN A 702 17.85 -42.97 29.44
C ASN A 702 17.34 -41.64 28.86
N SER A 703 17.62 -40.51 29.51
CA SER A 703 17.14 -39.20 29.14
C SER A 703 18.19 -38.12 29.39
N VAL A 704 18.33 -37.22 28.43
CA VAL A 704 19.14 -36.00 28.51
C VAL A 704 18.23 -34.81 28.75
N TYR A 705 18.67 -33.89 29.59
CA TYR A 705 17.96 -32.68 29.97
C TYR A 705 18.74 -31.48 29.48
N VAL A 706 18.05 -30.54 28.82
CA VAL A 706 18.66 -29.34 28.24
C VAL A 706 17.89 -28.12 28.70
N THR A 707 18.58 -27.12 29.23
CA THR A 707 18.02 -25.77 29.44
C THR A 707 18.24 -24.96 28.17
N ASP A 708 17.18 -24.32 27.68
CA ASP A 708 17.21 -23.53 26.44
C ASP A 708 16.54 -22.17 26.70
N HIS A 709 17.22 -21.10 26.31
CA HIS A 709 16.75 -19.73 26.47
C HIS A 709 16.19 -19.21 25.13
N VAL A 710 14.93 -18.74 25.14
CA VAL A 710 14.20 -18.36 23.91
C VAL A 710 14.43 -16.88 23.53
N GLY A 711 15.24 -16.16 24.30
CA GLY A 711 15.64 -14.76 24.04
C GLY A 711 16.81 -14.63 23.06
N SER A 712 16.89 -13.49 22.37
CA SER A 712 18.00 -13.18 21.45
C SER A 712 19.23 -12.73 22.25
N ARG A 713 20.32 -13.50 22.22
CA ARG A 713 21.69 -12.99 22.43
C ARG A 713 21.98 -11.92 21.37
N ALA A 714 21.70 -10.66 21.67
CA ALA A 714 22.06 -9.55 20.81
C ALA A 714 23.59 -9.46 20.73
N THR A 715 24.17 -10.04 19.68
CA THR A 715 25.58 -9.90 19.33
C THR A 715 25.83 -8.48 18.81
N GLY A 716 25.87 -7.51 19.72
CA GLY A 716 26.11 -6.12 19.35
C GLY A 716 25.88 -5.13 20.48
N GLY A 717 26.93 -4.90 21.27
CA GLY A 717 27.23 -3.67 22.01
C GLY A 717 26.07 -2.81 22.53
N GLY A 718 25.79 -2.96 23.83
CA GLY A 718 25.37 -1.87 24.71
C GLY A 718 23.89 -1.48 24.68
N LEU A 719 23.11 -2.05 25.61
CA LEU A 719 22.16 -1.40 26.54
C LEU A 719 21.25 -2.49 27.19
N PRO A 720 20.65 -2.22 28.37
CA PRO A 720 20.43 -3.19 29.44
C PRO A 720 19.21 -4.09 29.22
N TRP A 721 19.33 -5.31 29.74
CA TRP A 721 18.40 -6.44 29.76
C TRP A 721 17.03 -6.18 30.46
N GLU A 722 16.59 -4.92 30.58
CA GLU A 722 15.37 -4.55 31.32
C GLU A 722 14.06 -4.89 30.57
N ASP A 723 14.12 -5.21 29.28
CA ASP A 723 12.92 -5.47 28.43
C ASP A 723 12.84 -6.91 27.89
N ASP A 724 13.52 -7.90 28.49
CA ASP A 724 13.48 -9.27 27.98
C ASP A 724 12.22 -10.03 28.44
N ASP A 725 11.21 -10.07 27.55
CA ASP A 725 10.07 -11.01 27.61
C ASP A 725 10.51 -12.47 27.36
N ALA A 726 11.82 -12.78 27.34
CA ALA A 726 12.32 -14.13 27.15
C ALA A 726 11.81 -15.11 28.22
N HIS A 727 11.35 -16.25 27.72
CA HIS A 727 11.00 -17.41 28.49
C HIS A 727 12.09 -18.47 28.32
N GLY A 728 12.39 -19.19 29.39
CA GLY A 728 13.26 -20.35 29.36
C GLY A 728 12.49 -21.65 29.34
N LEU A 729 13.12 -22.70 28.81
CA LEU A 729 12.58 -24.06 28.74
C LEU A 729 13.55 -25.04 29.39
N VAL A 730 13.02 -26.17 29.85
CA VAL A 730 13.82 -27.36 30.17
C VAL A 730 13.26 -28.52 29.36
N LEU A 731 14.07 -29.07 28.47
CA LEU A 731 13.71 -30.13 27.56
C LEU A 731 14.23 -31.47 28.10
N LYS A 732 13.37 -32.50 28.14
CA LYS A 732 13.74 -33.89 28.45
C LYS A 732 13.69 -34.72 27.16
N LEU A 733 14.86 -35.11 26.67
CA LEU A 733 15.06 -35.85 25.42
C LEU A 733 15.47 -37.30 25.71
N PRO A 734 15.11 -38.29 24.88
CA PRO A 734 15.65 -39.65 25.00
C PRO A 734 17.16 -39.66 24.70
N ALA A 735 17.91 -40.50 25.41
CA ALA A 735 19.37 -40.56 25.32
C ALA A 735 19.92 -41.70 24.43
N GLY A 736 19.05 -42.45 23.75
CA GLY A 736 19.37 -43.65 22.97
C GLY A 736 18.73 -43.69 21.59
#